data_AF-A0A955DD88-F1
#
_entry.id   AF-A0A955DD88-F1
#
_cell.length_a   1.000
_cell.length_b   1.000
_cell.length_c   1.000
_cell.angle_alpha   90.00
_cell.angle_beta   90.00
_cell.angle_gamma   90.00
#
_symmetry.space_group_name_H-M   'P 1'
#
loop_
_entity.id
_entity.type
_entity.pdbx_description
1 polymer ?
#
loop_
_entity_poly.entity_id
_entity_poly.type
_entity_poly.pdbx_seq_one_letter_code
_entity_poly.pdbx_strand_id
1 'polypeptide(L)'
;MDLGDLHASFARLPGTHLAVPVSVSQCDVPLKICAVLEQSRDGGWSLKTMRDHIDGRVYLGCVLDAAGWIHEWLEIWVQEIGGIGATRLASQETLNNAMLDDRWRTQVAAHRELERAMLLHTGWETDAPPPTWLDPVIGVPVHARAGDGDAPWALCTDDAALVGAGLPPYRESLHRYLWCPSVGAEAGFVPVTDDAPGGPSVHDRGHATPGEGLVPLNPGGGLMLIRGAAAVGYESYIDYLSGPHAQSLLLTRPVLDQAELSRSSNDPEAASDGRLFLGRHGQWGRFVETLHLKLRAIVAAIEAVRRMTEQTQRPLLNLSAESFRVRLGEASAGLPHLWTARPELVSPGEAFDLQVGMSNLRYFIRAGVAGYSIYSPVAFARGGGGRATARIRKLVPEHGGGTMVEGTLATQERLQTGPNDLVWLRFALKSGRLDLYARVKEETALAAGEYRFRTMPEQLAPAVIEEVRTLEGVPLPNLLFDELPQLSSPCDLYALGVLAVRSLLVDQSTRLPEALDEMMSLARQVGVEHDDSARLGLRIRAIMDRDPRWVESLGPQHLSFDELSAEQALDLVPPELWADTLAVIIRMFAGIGPDSRCRDWGDAPVGAIHAVYDEVLDELREILVRTRSLIVIDWRFNREIHGVIRRLSTGLAGGPVGAGRGSRR
;
A
#
# COMPACT_ATOMS: atom_id res chain seq x y z
N MET A 1 -4.19 -4.78 -19.32
CA MET A 1 -5.24 -4.21 -20.18
C MET A 1 -5.87 -3.13 -19.33
N ASP A 2 -5.51 -1.89 -19.65
CA ASP A 2 -5.78 -0.70 -18.88
C ASP A 2 -7.29 -0.41 -18.86
N LEU A 3 -7.77 0.40 -17.91
CA LEU A 3 -9.14 0.96 -17.91
C LEU A 3 -9.50 1.72 -19.22
N GLY A 4 -8.53 1.87 -20.13
CA GLY A 4 -8.60 2.54 -21.42
C GLY A 4 -9.42 1.88 -22.52
N ASP A 5 -9.76 0.59 -22.46
CA ASP A 5 -10.60 -0.04 -23.52
C ASP A 5 -12.12 0.26 -23.38
N LEU A 6 -12.51 1.07 -22.39
CA LEU A 6 -13.90 1.49 -22.11
C LEU A 6 -14.30 2.80 -22.85
N HIS A 7 -13.92 2.96 -24.12
CA HIS A 7 -14.16 4.17 -24.89
C HIS A 7 -15.56 4.24 -25.54
N ALA A 8 -16.48 4.92 -24.87
CA ALA A 8 -17.49 5.82 -25.46
C ALA A 8 -18.33 6.42 -24.32
N SER A 9 -18.79 7.67 -24.50
CA SER A 9 -19.71 8.40 -23.62
C SER A 9 -20.86 7.53 -23.12
N PHE A 10 -20.66 6.88 -21.99
CA PHE A 10 -21.74 6.23 -21.34
C PHE A 10 -21.68 6.57 -19.86
N ALA A 11 -22.62 7.41 -19.46
CA ALA A 11 -23.24 7.22 -18.16
C ALA A 11 -23.97 5.85 -18.10
N ARG A 12 -23.59 4.84 -18.90
CA ARG A 12 -24.11 3.47 -18.98
C ARG A 12 -22.92 2.51 -19.15
N LEU A 13 -23.12 1.21 -19.02
CA LEU A 13 -22.05 0.25 -19.26
C LEU A 13 -21.89 -0.06 -20.75
N PRO A 14 -20.67 -0.36 -21.23
CA PRO A 14 -20.47 -0.95 -22.56
C PRO A 14 -21.17 -2.30 -22.66
N GLY A 15 -21.51 -2.73 -23.89
CA GLY A 15 -22.25 -3.99 -24.11
C GLY A 15 -21.53 -5.28 -23.66
N THR A 16 -20.22 -5.22 -23.42
CA THR A 16 -19.42 -6.33 -22.86
C THR A 16 -19.45 -6.39 -21.33
N HIS A 17 -20.16 -5.45 -20.69
CA HIS A 17 -20.23 -5.31 -19.25
C HIS A 17 -21.69 -5.33 -18.79
N LEU A 18 -21.90 -5.88 -17.59
CA LEU A 18 -23.22 -5.94 -16.96
C LEU A 18 -23.10 -5.50 -15.51
N ALA A 19 -24.02 -4.66 -15.05
CA ALA A 19 -24.13 -4.31 -13.64
C ALA A 19 -25.27 -5.12 -13.02
N VAL A 20 -24.94 -5.87 -11.97
CA VAL A 20 -25.90 -6.68 -11.23
C VAL A 20 -25.99 -6.16 -9.80
N PRO A 21 -27.19 -5.92 -9.24
CA PRO A 21 -27.33 -5.49 -7.86
C PRO A 21 -26.63 -6.44 -6.90
N VAL A 22 -25.97 -5.89 -5.86
CA VAL A 22 -25.17 -6.70 -4.92
C VAL A 22 -26.01 -7.45 -3.87
N SER A 23 -27.31 -7.14 -3.76
CA SER A 23 -28.24 -7.88 -2.89
C SER A 23 -29.67 -7.81 -3.41
N VAL A 24 -30.52 -8.76 -3.02
CA VAL A 24 -31.92 -8.82 -3.47
C VAL A 24 -32.70 -7.56 -3.08
N SER A 25 -32.39 -6.97 -1.93
CA SER A 25 -33.00 -5.71 -1.48
C SER A 25 -32.74 -4.52 -2.42
N GLN A 26 -31.74 -4.62 -3.30
CA GLN A 26 -31.37 -3.58 -4.26
C GLN A 26 -32.08 -3.75 -5.62
N CYS A 27 -32.87 -4.81 -5.84
CA CYS A 27 -33.50 -5.05 -7.14
C CYS A 27 -34.61 -4.03 -7.47
N ASP A 28 -35.35 -3.56 -6.47
CA ASP A 28 -36.55 -2.73 -6.67
C ASP A 28 -36.36 -1.26 -6.23
N VAL A 29 -35.16 -0.88 -5.80
CA VAL A 29 -34.86 0.50 -5.39
C VAL A 29 -34.49 1.39 -6.58
N PRO A 30 -34.81 2.70 -6.56
CA PRO A 30 -34.49 3.60 -7.66
C PRO A 30 -32.99 3.83 -7.89
N LEU A 31 -32.17 3.74 -6.83
CA LEU A 31 -30.72 3.84 -6.88
C LEU A 31 -30.13 2.55 -6.32
N LYS A 32 -29.40 1.81 -7.14
CA LYS A 32 -28.93 0.46 -6.87
C LYS A 32 -27.42 0.45 -6.75
N ILE A 33 -26.91 -0.22 -5.72
CA ILE A 33 -25.50 -0.59 -5.66
C ILE A 33 -25.32 -1.88 -6.47
N CYS A 34 -24.47 -1.83 -7.50
CA CYS A 34 -24.24 -2.94 -8.41
C CYS A 34 -22.76 -3.32 -8.47
N ALA A 35 -22.48 -4.62 -8.59
CA ALA A 35 -21.17 -5.12 -9.01
C ALA A 35 -21.10 -5.18 -10.53
N VAL A 36 -19.93 -4.92 -11.10
CA VAL A 36 -19.70 -4.95 -12.54
C VAL A 36 -19.11 -6.29 -12.96
N LEU A 37 -19.82 -6.96 -13.85
CA LEU A 37 -19.39 -8.17 -14.55
C LEU A 37 -18.81 -7.80 -15.91
N GLU A 38 -17.77 -8.51 -16.31
CA GLU A 38 -17.13 -8.44 -17.62
C GLU A 38 -17.30 -9.78 -18.33
N GLN A 39 -17.71 -9.72 -19.60
CA GLN A 39 -17.81 -10.90 -20.44
C GLN A 39 -16.41 -11.28 -20.97
N SER A 40 -15.98 -12.50 -20.70
CA SER A 40 -14.74 -13.07 -21.24
C SER A 40 -14.88 -13.33 -22.74
N ARG A 41 -13.75 -13.50 -23.42
CA ARG A 41 -13.72 -13.84 -24.87
C ARG A 41 -14.39 -15.17 -25.18
N ASP A 42 -14.44 -16.07 -24.19
CA ASP A 42 -15.07 -17.39 -24.30
C ASP A 42 -16.59 -17.35 -23.98
N GLY A 43 -17.14 -16.15 -23.73
CA GLY A 43 -18.56 -15.91 -23.48
C GLY A 43 -19.00 -16.05 -22.02
N GLY A 44 -18.11 -16.49 -21.13
CA GLY A 44 -18.36 -16.56 -19.68
C GLY A 44 -18.36 -15.19 -19.01
N TRP A 45 -19.01 -15.06 -17.86
CA TRP A 45 -19.01 -13.81 -17.08
C TRP A 45 -18.10 -13.94 -15.86
N SER A 46 -17.39 -12.87 -15.53
CA SER A 46 -16.58 -12.78 -14.33
C SER A 46 -16.68 -11.39 -13.71
N LEU A 47 -16.49 -11.28 -12.40
CA LEU A 47 -16.38 -9.98 -11.74
C LEU A 47 -15.15 -9.23 -12.25
N LYS A 48 -15.30 -7.93 -12.46
CA LYS A 48 -14.16 -7.07 -12.77
C LYS A 48 -13.35 -6.81 -11.51
N THR A 49 -12.35 -7.65 -11.25
CA THR A 49 -11.42 -7.47 -10.13
C THR A 49 -10.54 -6.26 -10.37
N MET A 50 -10.51 -5.35 -9.40
CA MET A 50 -9.62 -4.19 -9.38
C MET A 50 -8.30 -4.52 -8.70
N ARG A 51 -8.35 -5.21 -7.55
CA ARG A 51 -7.20 -5.56 -6.71
C ARG A 51 -7.47 -6.82 -5.91
N ASP A 52 -6.39 -7.54 -5.62
CA ASP A 52 -6.38 -8.63 -4.65
C ASP A 52 -5.58 -8.20 -3.42
N HIS A 53 -6.13 -8.48 -2.24
CA HIS A 53 -5.48 -8.30 -0.96
C HIS A 53 -5.32 -9.67 -0.30
N ILE A 54 -4.52 -9.71 0.76
CA ILE A 54 -4.29 -10.97 1.48
C ILE A 54 -5.57 -11.52 2.12
N ASP A 55 -6.40 -10.62 2.64
CA ASP A 55 -7.63 -10.92 3.39
C ASP A 55 -8.90 -10.43 2.68
N GLY A 56 -8.83 -10.21 1.37
CA GLY A 56 -9.99 -9.86 0.57
C GLY A 56 -9.71 -9.54 -0.88
N ARG A 57 -10.78 -9.28 -1.62
CA ARG A 57 -10.71 -8.80 -3.01
C ARG A 57 -11.50 -7.51 -3.17
N VAL A 58 -11.09 -6.71 -4.13
CA VAL A 58 -11.78 -5.47 -4.49
C VAL A 58 -12.31 -5.60 -5.90
N TYR A 59 -13.62 -5.51 -6.05
CA TYR A 59 -14.32 -5.53 -7.33
C TYR A 59 -14.77 -4.13 -7.74
N LEU A 60 -14.86 -3.90 -9.04
CA LEU A 60 -15.48 -2.69 -9.58
C LEU A 60 -17.00 -2.76 -9.37
N GLY A 61 -17.55 -1.70 -8.80
CA GLY A 61 -18.98 -1.49 -8.64
C GLY A 61 -19.44 -0.15 -9.19
N CYS A 62 -20.75 0.08 -9.14
CA CYS A 62 -21.34 1.38 -9.49
C CYS A 62 -22.68 1.61 -8.77
N VAL A 63 -23.09 2.87 -8.68
CA VAL A 63 -24.46 3.28 -8.35
C VAL A 63 -25.22 3.49 -9.65
N LEU A 64 -26.27 2.70 -9.87
CA LEU A 64 -27.16 2.81 -11.03
C LEU A 64 -28.52 3.38 -10.65
N ASP A 65 -29.09 4.23 -11.50
CA ASP A 65 -30.51 4.58 -11.41
C ASP A 65 -31.42 3.59 -12.17
N ALA A 66 -32.73 3.78 -12.01
CA ALA A 66 -33.76 3.00 -12.69
C ALA A 66 -33.72 3.08 -14.23
N ALA A 67 -33.06 4.10 -14.81
CA ALA A 67 -32.85 4.24 -16.25
C ALA A 67 -31.50 3.65 -16.71
N GLY A 68 -30.79 2.97 -15.81
CA GLY A 68 -29.50 2.33 -16.06
C GLY A 68 -28.35 3.32 -16.15
N TRP A 69 -28.52 4.55 -15.65
CA TRP A 69 -27.45 5.53 -15.64
C TRP A 69 -26.53 5.35 -14.42
N ILE A 70 -25.23 5.38 -14.65
CA ILE A 70 -24.17 5.36 -13.64
C ILE A 70 -24.03 6.75 -13.06
N HIS A 71 -24.30 6.87 -11.76
CA HIS A 71 -24.11 8.09 -10.98
C HIS A 71 -22.73 8.15 -10.33
N GLU A 72 -22.24 7.00 -9.86
CA GLU A 72 -20.96 6.90 -9.17
C GLU A 72 -20.30 5.55 -9.42
N TRP A 73 -18.97 5.53 -9.51
CA TRP A 73 -18.17 4.32 -9.55
C TRP A 73 -17.74 3.95 -8.14
N LEU A 74 -17.79 2.66 -7.82
CA LEU A 74 -17.56 2.14 -6.47
C LEU A 74 -16.44 1.10 -6.49
N GLU A 75 -15.80 0.94 -5.33
CA GLU A 75 -15.01 -0.22 -4.99
C GLU A 75 -15.82 -1.07 -4.01
N ILE A 76 -16.02 -2.33 -4.35
CA ILE A 76 -16.69 -3.31 -3.50
C ILE A 76 -15.62 -4.24 -2.95
N TRP A 77 -15.29 -4.05 -1.68
CA TRP A 77 -14.32 -4.86 -0.97
C TRP A 77 -15.05 -6.02 -0.31
N VAL A 78 -14.55 -7.23 -0.51
CA VAL A 78 -15.11 -8.46 0.06
C VAL A 78 -14.02 -9.16 0.86
N GLN A 79 -14.25 -9.38 2.15
CA GLN A 79 -13.33 -10.11 3.02
C GLN A 79 -13.30 -11.59 2.58
N GLU A 80 -12.12 -12.08 2.20
CA GLU A 80 -11.92 -13.44 1.69
C GLU A 80 -10.58 -13.96 2.22
N ILE A 81 -10.55 -15.22 2.64
CA ILE A 81 -9.37 -15.81 3.29
C ILE A 81 -8.65 -16.85 2.44
N GLY A 82 -9.10 -17.08 1.20
CA GLY A 82 -8.51 -18.07 0.30
C GLY A 82 -7.02 -17.81 0.01
N GLY A 83 -6.60 -16.54 -0.02
CA GLY A 83 -5.19 -16.16 -0.20
C GLY A 83 -4.31 -16.38 1.03
N ILE A 84 -4.90 -16.47 2.23
CA ILE A 84 -4.15 -16.51 3.50
C ILE A 84 -3.55 -17.88 3.76
N GLY A 85 -4.26 -18.96 3.42
CA GLY A 85 -3.83 -20.33 3.73
C GLY A 85 -2.45 -20.71 3.17
N ALA A 86 -2.05 -20.11 2.05
CA ALA A 86 -0.74 -20.31 1.44
C ALA A 86 0.38 -19.45 2.04
N THR A 87 0.06 -18.55 2.96
CA THR A 87 1.02 -17.60 3.54
C THR A 87 1.85 -18.26 4.63
N ARG A 88 3.05 -17.73 4.84
CA ARG A 88 3.92 -18.18 5.92
C ARG A 88 3.25 -18.03 7.29
N LEU A 89 2.47 -16.99 7.50
CA LEU A 89 1.79 -16.77 8.78
C LEU A 89 0.68 -17.79 9.05
N ALA A 90 -0.05 -18.21 8.02
CA ALA A 90 -1.00 -19.31 8.16
C ALA A 90 -0.28 -20.60 8.58
N SER A 91 0.92 -20.88 8.03
CA SER A 91 1.72 -22.03 8.45
C SER A 91 2.24 -21.94 9.90
N GLN A 92 2.27 -20.74 10.47
CA GLN A 92 2.63 -20.48 11.87
C GLN A 92 1.43 -20.59 12.81
N GLU A 93 0.20 -20.83 12.31
CA GLU A 93 -1.04 -20.88 13.11
C GLU A 93 -1.29 -19.60 13.92
N THR A 94 -0.61 -18.50 13.58
CA THR A 94 -0.73 -17.21 14.26
C THR A 94 -2.00 -16.46 13.85
N LEU A 95 -2.52 -16.72 12.64
CA LEU A 95 -3.69 -16.03 12.12
C LEU A 95 -4.96 -16.83 12.40
N ASN A 96 -6.02 -16.13 12.78
CA ASN A 96 -7.36 -16.68 12.97
C ASN A 96 -8.42 -15.65 12.52
N ASN A 97 -9.68 -16.08 12.40
CA ASN A 97 -10.74 -15.18 11.95
C ASN A 97 -10.98 -14.00 12.90
N ALA A 98 -10.77 -14.17 14.22
CA ALA A 98 -10.94 -13.07 15.17
C ALA A 98 -9.97 -11.91 14.90
N MET A 99 -8.71 -12.23 14.59
CA MET A 99 -7.69 -11.24 14.20
C MET A 99 -8.01 -10.58 12.86
N LEU A 100 -8.54 -11.34 11.89
CA LEU A 100 -8.94 -10.80 10.58
C LEU A 100 -10.14 -9.87 10.70
N ASP A 101 -11.12 -10.22 11.53
CA ASP A 101 -12.28 -9.38 11.79
C ASP A 101 -11.92 -8.12 12.59
N ASP A 102 -11.02 -8.21 13.56
CA ASP A 102 -10.48 -7.05 14.29
C ASP A 102 -9.76 -6.09 13.33
N ARG A 103 -8.88 -6.63 12.47
CA ARG A 103 -8.18 -5.85 11.45
C ARG A 103 -9.17 -5.19 10.49
N TRP A 104 -10.16 -5.92 10.00
CA TRP A 104 -11.21 -5.38 9.14
C TRP A 104 -11.94 -4.22 9.83
N ARG A 105 -12.46 -4.42 11.05
CA ARG A 105 -13.19 -3.38 11.80
C ARG A 105 -12.34 -2.15 12.05
N THR A 106 -11.07 -2.33 12.40
CA THR A 106 -10.11 -1.24 12.61
C THR A 106 -9.91 -0.45 11.31
N GLN A 107 -9.78 -1.13 10.18
CA GLN A 107 -9.66 -0.50 8.86
C GLN A 107 -10.94 0.26 8.46
N VAL A 108 -12.12 -0.35 8.67
CA VAL A 108 -13.41 0.32 8.43
C VAL A 108 -13.54 1.57 9.29
N ALA A 109 -13.17 1.51 10.57
CA ALA A 109 -13.19 2.65 11.47
C ALA A 109 -12.26 3.77 10.97
N ALA A 110 -11.05 3.43 10.52
CA ALA A 110 -10.12 4.40 9.93
C ALA A 110 -10.71 5.06 8.67
N HIS A 111 -11.32 4.30 7.74
CA HIS A 111 -11.97 4.91 6.56
C HIS A 111 -13.17 5.79 6.94
N ARG A 112 -13.96 5.40 7.94
CA ARG A 112 -15.09 6.22 8.44
C ARG A 112 -14.62 7.58 8.94
N GLU A 113 -13.46 7.64 9.59
CA GLU A 113 -12.90 8.89 10.08
C GLU A 113 -12.23 9.72 8.99
N LEU A 114 -11.47 9.08 8.11
CA LEU A 114 -10.63 9.78 7.12
C LEU A 114 -11.37 10.21 5.85
N GLU A 115 -12.41 9.46 5.48
CA GLU A 115 -13.06 9.52 4.16
C GLU A 115 -14.59 9.36 4.27
N ARG A 116 -15.21 9.93 5.32
CA ARG A 116 -16.65 9.78 5.60
C ARG A 116 -17.56 10.02 4.39
N ALA A 117 -17.25 11.00 3.56
CA ALA A 117 -18.05 11.34 2.38
C ALA A 117 -18.01 10.25 1.28
N MET A 118 -17.00 9.38 1.30
CA MET A 118 -16.79 8.35 0.28
C MET A 118 -17.34 6.99 0.65
N LEU A 119 -17.70 6.78 1.91
CA LEU A 119 -18.13 5.50 2.40
C LEU A 119 -19.64 5.33 2.29
N LEU A 120 -20.09 4.25 1.64
CA LEU A 120 -21.49 3.88 1.56
C LEU A 120 -21.80 2.91 2.69
N HIS A 121 -22.54 3.36 3.69
CA HIS A 121 -22.92 2.54 4.85
C HIS A 121 -24.01 1.54 4.49
N THR A 122 -23.66 0.26 4.44
CA THR A 122 -24.57 -0.85 4.12
C THR A 122 -24.91 -1.71 5.34
N GLY A 123 -24.14 -1.59 6.43
CA GLY A 123 -24.20 -2.49 7.58
C GLY A 123 -23.34 -3.74 7.39
N TRP A 124 -22.94 -4.05 6.15
CA TRP A 124 -22.07 -5.21 5.86
C TRP A 124 -20.63 -5.05 6.32
N GLU A 125 -20.28 -3.85 6.77
CA GLU A 125 -18.96 -3.58 7.33
C GLU A 125 -18.81 -4.20 8.73
N THR A 126 -19.92 -4.51 9.41
CA THR A 126 -19.96 -5.11 10.75
C THR A 126 -20.69 -6.44 10.79
N ASP A 127 -21.75 -6.60 9.99
CA ASP A 127 -22.58 -7.80 9.95
C ASP A 127 -22.41 -8.50 8.60
N ALA A 128 -21.98 -9.76 8.62
CA ALA A 128 -21.77 -10.54 7.40
C ALA A 128 -23.06 -10.60 6.54
N PRO A 129 -23.03 -10.17 5.26
CA PRO A 129 -24.14 -10.38 4.35
C PRO A 129 -24.32 -11.88 4.03
N PRO A 130 -25.50 -12.29 3.55
CA PRO A 130 -25.69 -13.66 3.10
C PRO A 130 -24.73 -14.01 1.96
N PRO A 131 -24.31 -15.28 1.83
CA PRO A 131 -23.58 -15.79 0.67
C PRO A 131 -24.28 -15.41 -0.63
N THR A 132 -23.55 -14.75 -1.54
CA THR A 132 -24.13 -14.11 -2.72
C THR A 132 -23.42 -14.49 -4.02
N TRP A 133 -24.22 -14.87 -5.00
CA TRP A 133 -23.84 -15.05 -6.41
C TRP A 133 -24.66 -14.11 -7.28
N LEU A 134 -24.18 -13.86 -8.50
CA LEU A 134 -24.82 -12.97 -9.47
C LEU A 134 -25.23 -13.80 -10.68
N ASP A 135 -26.49 -13.71 -11.07
CA ASP A 135 -27.01 -14.30 -12.29
C ASP A 135 -26.83 -13.31 -13.45
N PRO A 136 -25.91 -13.56 -14.40
CA PRO A 136 -25.68 -12.65 -15.51
C PRO A 136 -26.78 -12.73 -16.60
N VAL A 137 -27.61 -13.77 -16.59
CA VAL A 137 -28.70 -13.95 -17.56
C VAL A 137 -29.90 -13.11 -17.17
N ILE A 138 -30.29 -13.16 -15.90
CA ILE A 138 -31.45 -12.43 -15.38
C ILE A 138 -31.04 -11.03 -14.86
N GLY A 139 -29.77 -10.86 -14.48
CA GLY A 139 -29.27 -9.60 -13.92
C GLY A 139 -29.71 -9.36 -12.48
N VAL A 140 -29.81 -10.44 -11.69
CA VAL A 140 -30.20 -10.38 -10.27
C VAL A 140 -29.21 -11.13 -9.38
N PRO A 141 -29.03 -10.70 -8.12
CA PRO A 141 -28.29 -11.48 -7.13
C PRO A 141 -29.12 -12.69 -6.68
N VAL A 142 -28.42 -13.79 -6.40
CA VAL A 142 -28.97 -15.05 -5.91
C VAL A 142 -28.26 -15.42 -4.62
N HIS A 143 -29.04 -15.62 -3.56
CA HIS A 143 -28.54 -16.08 -2.27
C HIS A 143 -28.71 -17.59 -2.13
N ALA A 144 -27.70 -18.26 -1.57
CA ALA A 144 -27.80 -19.69 -1.30
C ALA A 144 -28.80 -19.98 -0.17
N ARG A 145 -29.59 -21.05 -0.32
CA ARG A 145 -30.58 -21.51 0.67
C ARG A 145 -30.40 -23.00 1.00
N ALA A 146 -30.82 -23.41 2.19
CA ALA A 146 -30.65 -24.77 2.70
C ALA A 146 -31.88 -25.65 2.38
N GLY A 147 -31.69 -26.68 1.54
CA GLY A 147 -32.71 -27.68 1.20
C GLY A 147 -33.93 -27.12 0.45
N ASP A 148 -35.07 -27.81 0.55
CA ASP A 148 -36.37 -27.34 0.02
C ASP A 148 -36.96 -26.16 0.81
N GLY A 149 -36.33 -25.81 1.93
CA GLY A 149 -36.74 -24.69 2.78
C GLY A 149 -36.21 -23.36 2.27
N ASP A 150 -36.97 -22.28 2.51
CA ASP A 150 -36.56 -20.92 2.14
C ASP A 150 -35.52 -20.32 3.12
N ALA A 151 -34.79 -21.14 3.88
CA ALA A 151 -33.88 -20.66 4.91
C ALA A 151 -32.49 -20.32 4.32
N PRO A 152 -31.97 -19.10 4.51
CA PRO A 152 -30.70 -18.69 3.90
C PRO A 152 -29.50 -19.30 4.63
N TRP A 153 -28.47 -19.67 3.87
CA TRP A 153 -27.15 -19.93 4.44
C TRP A 153 -26.55 -18.63 4.98
N ALA A 154 -25.73 -18.73 6.02
CA ALA A 154 -24.98 -17.63 6.62
C ALA A 154 -23.62 -18.12 7.09
N LEU A 155 -22.63 -17.22 7.21
CA LEU A 155 -21.36 -17.53 7.84
C LEU A 155 -21.56 -17.92 9.32
N CYS A 156 -21.06 -19.07 9.73
CA CYS A 156 -21.11 -19.53 11.11
C CYS A 156 -19.97 -18.89 11.92
N THR A 157 -20.33 -18.02 12.86
CA THR A 157 -19.40 -17.39 13.82
C THR A 157 -19.62 -17.89 15.26
N ASP A 158 -20.49 -18.90 15.43
CA ASP A 158 -20.78 -19.53 16.70
C ASP A 158 -19.80 -20.68 16.97
N ASP A 159 -18.80 -20.42 17.79
CA ASP A 159 -17.79 -21.41 18.19
C ASP A 159 -18.40 -22.62 18.89
N ALA A 160 -19.48 -22.45 19.67
CA ALA A 160 -20.10 -23.56 20.39
C ALA A 160 -20.80 -24.51 19.42
N ALA A 161 -21.45 -23.97 18.38
CA ALA A 161 -22.06 -24.78 17.33
C ALA A 161 -21.00 -25.57 16.54
N LEU A 162 -19.87 -24.96 16.20
CA LEU A 162 -18.76 -25.60 15.48
C LEU A 162 -18.11 -26.70 16.33
N VAL A 163 -17.75 -26.40 17.59
CA VAL A 163 -17.14 -27.36 18.51
C VAL A 163 -18.09 -28.53 18.80
N GLY A 164 -19.39 -28.26 18.96
CA GLY A 164 -20.42 -29.30 19.12
C GLY A 164 -20.50 -30.27 17.93
N ALA A 165 -20.14 -29.79 16.73
CA ALA A 165 -20.04 -30.59 15.51
C ALA A 165 -18.66 -31.23 15.30
N GLY A 166 -17.71 -31.05 16.23
CA GLY A 166 -16.33 -31.53 16.09
C GLY A 166 -15.50 -30.73 15.08
N LEU A 167 -15.91 -29.50 14.77
CA LEU A 167 -15.22 -28.60 13.84
C LEU A 167 -14.37 -27.57 14.61
N PRO A 168 -13.31 -27.03 13.96
CA PRO A 168 -12.52 -25.96 14.56
C PRO A 168 -13.39 -24.74 14.90
N PRO A 169 -13.15 -24.07 16.06
CA PRO A 169 -13.82 -22.82 16.39
C PRO A 169 -13.52 -21.75 15.33
N TYR A 170 -14.50 -20.90 15.03
CA TYR A 170 -14.34 -19.80 14.09
C TYR A 170 -13.24 -18.84 14.56
N ARG A 171 -13.29 -18.43 15.83
CA ARG A 171 -12.39 -17.39 16.37
C ARG A 171 -10.94 -17.84 16.54
N GLU A 172 -10.71 -19.14 16.66
CA GLU A 172 -9.39 -19.73 16.95
C GLU A 172 -8.77 -20.41 15.73
N SER A 173 -9.44 -20.39 14.56
CA SER A 173 -8.93 -20.98 13.34
C SER A 173 -9.10 -20.05 12.14
N LEU A 174 -8.55 -20.45 10.99
CA LEU A 174 -8.85 -19.85 9.69
C LEU A 174 -10.00 -20.56 8.98
N HIS A 175 -10.48 -21.69 9.47
CA HIS A 175 -11.53 -22.43 8.79
C HIS A 175 -12.88 -21.73 8.96
N ARG A 176 -13.58 -21.54 7.85
CA ARG A 176 -14.89 -20.90 7.80
C ARG A 176 -15.92 -21.90 7.30
N TYR A 177 -17.12 -21.86 7.89
CA TYR A 177 -18.22 -22.72 7.52
C TYR A 177 -19.49 -21.89 7.35
N LEU A 178 -20.31 -22.23 6.36
CA LEU A 178 -21.69 -21.75 6.27
C LEU A 178 -22.59 -22.69 7.07
N TRP A 179 -23.61 -22.12 7.70
CA TRP A 179 -24.68 -22.85 8.38
C TRP A 179 -26.02 -22.15 8.17
N CYS A 180 -27.12 -22.77 8.60
CA CYS A 180 -28.45 -22.17 8.56
C CYS A 180 -28.89 -21.79 9.99
N PRO A 181 -28.84 -20.51 10.40
CA PRO A 181 -29.13 -20.11 11.78
C PRO A 181 -30.54 -20.50 12.26
N SER A 182 -31.52 -20.52 11.35
CA SER A 182 -32.92 -20.85 11.68
C SER A 182 -33.18 -22.35 11.91
N VAL A 183 -32.33 -23.21 11.34
CA VAL A 183 -32.42 -24.68 11.48
C VAL A 183 -31.36 -25.20 12.47
N GLY A 184 -30.26 -24.46 12.65
CA GLY A 184 -29.15 -24.82 13.52
C GLY A 184 -28.27 -25.93 12.92
N ALA A 185 -27.60 -26.67 13.80
CA ALA A 185 -26.65 -27.72 13.42
C ALA A 185 -27.29 -28.89 12.63
N GLU A 186 -28.62 -29.04 12.66
CA GLU A 186 -29.33 -30.08 11.90
C GLU A 186 -29.24 -29.87 10.38
N ALA A 187 -29.09 -28.62 9.93
CA ALA A 187 -28.85 -28.34 8.50
C ALA A 187 -27.46 -28.78 8.03
N GLY A 188 -26.55 -29.07 8.97
CA GLY A 188 -25.14 -29.30 8.69
C GLY A 188 -24.38 -28.02 8.37
N PHE A 189 -23.13 -28.19 7.94
CA PHE A 189 -22.17 -27.12 7.67
C PHE A 189 -21.61 -27.27 6.27
N VAL A 190 -21.30 -26.16 5.59
CA VAL A 190 -20.65 -26.17 4.28
C VAL A 190 -19.31 -25.46 4.39
N PRO A 191 -18.18 -26.09 4.04
CA PRO A 191 -16.87 -25.47 4.20
C PRO A 191 -16.69 -24.33 3.19
N VAL A 192 -16.17 -23.19 3.66
CA VAL A 192 -15.84 -22.04 2.81
C VAL A 192 -14.37 -22.09 2.38
N THR A 193 -13.46 -22.59 3.23
CA THR A 193 -12.03 -22.75 2.88
C THR A 193 -11.74 -24.12 2.31
N ASP A 194 -10.74 -24.19 1.42
CA ASP A 194 -10.39 -25.41 0.67
C ASP A 194 -9.88 -26.54 1.57
N ASP A 195 -9.23 -26.19 2.68
CA ASP A 195 -8.58 -27.09 3.63
C ASP A 195 -9.38 -27.28 4.93
N ALA A 196 -10.63 -26.82 4.97
CA ALA A 196 -11.49 -26.96 6.13
C ALA A 196 -11.67 -28.44 6.52
N PRO A 197 -11.46 -28.81 7.80
CA PRO A 197 -11.74 -30.16 8.28
C PRO A 197 -13.18 -30.57 7.99
N GLY A 198 -13.35 -31.79 7.46
CA GLY A 198 -14.66 -32.41 7.25
C GLY A 198 -15.17 -33.16 8.48
N GLY A 199 -16.40 -33.67 8.38
CA GLY A 199 -17.04 -34.48 9.42
C GLY A 199 -18.40 -34.98 8.96
N PRO A 200 -19.10 -35.81 9.77
CA PRO A 200 -20.41 -36.35 9.42
C PRO A 200 -21.49 -35.28 9.19
N SER A 201 -21.33 -34.10 9.78
CA SER A 201 -22.22 -32.94 9.66
C SER A 201 -21.80 -31.94 8.59
N VAL A 202 -20.73 -32.22 7.84
CA VAL A 202 -20.18 -31.30 6.82
C VAL A 202 -20.56 -31.80 5.43
N HIS A 203 -21.20 -30.94 4.65
CA HIS A 203 -21.55 -31.19 3.25
C HIS A 203 -20.45 -30.69 2.30
N ASP A 204 -20.50 -31.13 1.05
CA ASP A 204 -19.62 -30.61 0.01
C ASP A 204 -19.86 -29.12 -0.28
N ARG A 205 -18.83 -28.39 -0.73
CA ARG A 205 -18.90 -26.95 -1.05
C ARG A 205 -20.01 -26.60 -2.04
N GLY A 206 -20.28 -27.50 -2.99
CA GLY A 206 -21.35 -27.34 -3.97
C GLY A 206 -22.76 -27.30 -3.36
N HIS A 207 -22.94 -27.80 -2.13
CA HIS A 207 -24.25 -27.85 -1.47
C HIS A 207 -24.84 -26.46 -1.19
N ALA A 208 -23.99 -25.45 -1.00
CA ALA A 208 -24.41 -24.05 -0.85
C ALA A 208 -24.30 -23.24 -2.16
N THR A 209 -24.21 -23.88 -3.33
CA THR A 209 -24.20 -23.18 -4.62
C THR A 209 -25.61 -23.17 -5.21
N PRO A 210 -26.23 -22.00 -5.47
CA PRO A 210 -27.64 -21.94 -5.85
C PRO A 210 -27.94 -22.34 -7.31
N GLY A 211 -26.93 -22.65 -8.12
CA GLY A 211 -27.11 -23.10 -9.50
C GLY A 211 -25.83 -23.02 -10.35
N GLU A 212 -25.91 -23.52 -11.58
CA GLU A 212 -24.82 -23.41 -12.57
C GLU A 212 -24.82 -22.04 -13.27
N GLY A 213 -23.66 -21.61 -13.77
CA GLY A 213 -23.52 -20.37 -14.56
C GLY A 213 -23.58 -19.07 -13.76
N LEU A 214 -23.67 -19.14 -12.44
CA LEU A 214 -23.67 -17.97 -11.55
C LEU A 214 -22.25 -17.49 -11.23
N VAL A 215 -22.07 -16.17 -11.08
CA VAL A 215 -20.78 -15.56 -10.75
C VAL A 215 -20.68 -15.33 -9.23
N PRO A 216 -19.69 -15.89 -8.52
CA PRO A 216 -19.58 -15.73 -7.07
C PRO A 216 -19.09 -14.32 -6.69
N LEU A 217 -19.91 -13.54 -5.98
CA LEU A 217 -19.53 -12.22 -5.45
C LEU A 217 -18.98 -12.33 -4.03
N ASN A 218 -19.71 -12.99 -3.15
CA ASN A 218 -19.31 -13.21 -1.77
C ASN A 218 -19.82 -14.59 -1.32
N PRO A 219 -19.29 -15.69 -1.88
CA PRO A 219 -19.80 -17.03 -1.64
C PRO A 219 -19.58 -17.50 -0.19
N GLY A 220 -18.63 -16.89 0.53
CA GLY A 220 -18.32 -17.21 1.92
C GLY A 220 -19.08 -16.39 2.96
N GLY A 221 -19.87 -15.39 2.55
CA GLY A 221 -20.50 -14.46 3.48
C GLY A 221 -19.49 -13.67 4.32
N GLY A 222 -18.35 -13.27 3.74
CA GLY A 222 -17.38 -12.41 4.42
C GLY A 222 -17.90 -10.98 4.56
N LEU A 223 -17.31 -10.19 5.45
CA LEU A 223 -17.65 -8.77 5.60
C LEU A 223 -17.43 -7.99 4.29
N MET A 224 -18.22 -6.95 4.04
CA MET A 224 -18.11 -6.13 2.84
C MET A 224 -17.98 -4.64 3.16
N LEU A 225 -17.18 -3.93 2.37
CA LEU A 225 -16.98 -2.49 2.48
C LEU A 225 -17.19 -1.86 1.11
N ILE A 226 -18.04 -0.84 1.03
CA ILE A 226 -18.37 -0.15 -0.22
C ILE A 226 -17.96 1.30 -0.12
N ARG A 227 -17.10 1.75 -1.03
CA ARG A 227 -16.64 3.14 -1.10
C ARG A 227 -16.61 3.65 -2.52
N GLY A 228 -16.68 4.96 -2.72
CA GLY A 228 -16.52 5.54 -4.06
C GLY A 228 -15.09 5.36 -4.58
N ALA A 229 -14.98 4.97 -5.84
CA ALA A 229 -13.71 4.69 -6.51
C ALA A 229 -13.03 5.98 -6.96
N ALA A 230 -11.72 6.07 -6.70
CA ALA A 230 -10.86 7.04 -7.37
C ALA A 230 -10.22 6.35 -8.58
N ALA A 231 -10.38 6.94 -9.75
CA ALA A 231 -10.13 6.23 -11.00
C ALA A 231 -8.70 6.38 -11.51
N VAL A 232 -8.05 7.51 -11.23
CA VAL A 232 -6.74 7.80 -11.78
C VAL A 232 -5.66 7.11 -10.94
N GLY A 233 -4.78 6.33 -11.58
CA GLY A 233 -3.58 5.80 -10.93
C GLY A 233 -2.60 6.93 -10.56
N TYR A 234 -1.89 6.80 -9.44
CA TYR A 234 -0.93 7.83 -9.00
C TYR A 234 0.13 8.13 -10.06
N GLU A 235 0.79 7.10 -10.63
CA GLU A 235 1.78 7.29 -11.69
C GLU A 235 1.18 7.93 -12.95
N SER A 236 -0.02 7.51 -13.35
CA SER A 236 -0.71 8.11 -14.49
C SER A 236 -0.97 9.61 -14.28
N TYR A 237 -1.32 10.01 -13.05
CA TYR A 237 -1.45 11.42 -12.69
C TYR A 237 -0.12 12.17 -12.76
N ILE A 238 0.95 11.61 -12.19
CA ILE A 238 2.29 12.19 -12.22
C ILE A 238 2.80 12.36 -13.66
N ASP A 239 2.64 11.34 -14.50
CA ASP A 239 3.11 11.36 -15.89
C ASP A 239 2.35 12.40 -16.72
N TYR A 240 1.07 12.63 -16.42
CA TYR A 240 0.32 13.71 -17.03
C TYR A 240 0.75 15.10 -16.58
N LEU A 241 1.14 15.26 -15.31
CA LEU A 241 1.77 16.51 -14.89
C LEU A 241 3.10 16.74 -15.62
N SER A 242 3.82 15.68 -16.00
CA SER A 242 5.11 15.77 -16.69
C SER A 242 5.02 16.24 -18.15
N GLY A 243 3.90 16.11 -18.88
CA GLY A 243 3.90 16.61 -20.26
C GLY A 243 2.65 16.34 -21.11
N PRO A 244 2.57 16.95 -22.31
CA PRO A 244 1.37 16.99 -23.15
C PRO A 244 1.01 15.66 -23.84
N HIS A 245 1.89 14.64 -23.77
CA HIS A 245 1.64 13.32 -24.37
C HIS A 245 0.70 12.42 -23.56
N ALA A 246 0.06 12.96 -22.53
CA ALA A 246 -0.77 12.19 -21.63
C ALA A 246 -2.20 11.95 -22.14
N GLN A 247 -2.30 11.38 -23.35
CA GLN A 247 -3.47 10.60 -23.75
C GLN A 247 -3.80 9.50 -22.72
N SER A 248 -2.84 9.13 -21.86
CA SER A 248 -2.93 8.17 -20.77
C SER A 248 -3.86 8.56 -19.59
N LEU A 249 -4.05 9.84 -19.26
CA LEU A 249 -5.05 10.21 -18.22
C LEU A 249 -6.47 10.13 -18.74
N LEU A 250 -6.67 10.36 -20.04
CA LEU A 250 -7.98 10.16 -20.65
C LEU A 250 -8.36 8.67 -20.63
N LEU A 251 -7.38 7.76 -20.61
CA LEU A 251 -7.56 6.31 -20.53
C LEU A 251 -7.82 5.76 -19.12
N THR A 252 -7.56 6.53 -18.05
CA THR A 252 -7.71 6.05 -16.65
C THR A 252 -8.81 6.78 -15.88
N ARG A 253 -9.53 7.73 -16.49
CA ARG A 253 -10.72 8.33 -15.90
C ARG A 253 -11.90 7.34 -15.92
N PRO A 254 -12.83 7.39 -14.96
CA PRO A 254 -14.15 6.89 -15.25
C PRO A 254 -14.70 7.80 -16.36
N VAL A 255 -15.38 7.20 -17.34
CA VAL A 255 -15.89 7.82 -18.58
C VAL A 255 -16.63 9.17 -18.41
N LEU A 256 -17.03 9.53 -17.19
CA LEU A 256 -17.84 10.69 -16.83
C LEU A 256 -17.20 12.07 -17.01
N ASP A 257 -15.87 12.20 -17.08
CA ASP A 257 -15.25 13.53 -17.13
C ASP A 257 -14.60 13.88 -18.51
N GLN A 258 -14.77 13.00 -19.51
CA GLN A 258 -14.39 13.35 -20.89
C GLN A 258 -15.43 14.28 -21.55
N ALA A 259 -16.71 14.18 -21.17
CA ALA A 259 -17.78 14.99 -21.77
C ALA A 259 -17.70 16.48 -21.36
N GLU A 260 -17.24 16.80 -20.15
CA GLU A 260 -17.03 18.20 -19.73
C GLU A 260 -15.82 18.82 -20.45
N LEU A 261 -14.73 18.06 -20.62
CA LEU A 261 -13.57 18.50 -21.41
C LEU A 261 -13.89 18.61 -22.91
N SER A 262 -14.66 17.69 -23.50
CA SER A 262 -15.10 17.80 -24.90
C SER A 262 -16.09 18.94 -25.14
N ARG A 263 -16.86 19.35 -24.12
CA ARG A 263 -17.67 20.59 -24.20
C ARG A 263 -16.79 21.84 -24.11
N SER A 264 -15.65 21.78 -23.42
CA SER A 264 -14.64 22.85 -23.42
C SER A 264 -13.74 22.85 -24.67
N SER A 265 -13.61 21.71 -25.37
CA SER A 265 -12.65 21.55 -26.48
C SER A 265 -13.12 22.11 -27.82
N ASN A 266 -14.34 22.63 -27.92
CA ASN A 266 -14.80 23.33 -29.11
C ASN A 266 -14.35 24.80 -29.15
N ASP A 267 -13.67 25.27 -28.09
CA ASP A 267 -13.06 26.59 -28.03
C ASP A 267 -11.55 26.42 -27.74
N PRO A 268 -10.68 26.55 -28.75
CA PRO A 268 -9.23 26.33 -28.60
C PRO A 268 -8.55 27.32 -27.64
N GLU A 269 -9.23 28.41 -27.23
CA GLU A 269 -8.77 29.31 -26.16
C GLU A 269 -9.31 28.91 -24.76
N ALA A 270 -10.37 28.09 -24.67
CA ALA A 270 -10.97 27.65 -23.41
C ALA A 270 -10.57 26.24 -22.97
N ALA A 271 -9.88 25.47 -23.83
CA ALA A 271 -9.20 24.22 -23.49
C ALA A 271 -7.97 24.50 -22.59
N SER A 272 -8.23 25.04 -21.40
CA SER A 272 -7.25 25.13 -20.33
C SER A 272 -6.96 23.69 -19.90
N ASP A 273 -5.72 23.23 -20.06
CA ASP A 273 -5.18 21.89 -19.68
C ASP A 273 -5.31 21.54 -18.18
N GLY A 274 -6.35 22.02 -17.48
CA GLY A 274 -6.52 21.89 -16.02
C GLY A 274 -5.48 22.67 -15.20
N ARG A 275 -4.59 23.44 -15.85
CA ARG A 275 -3.54 24.28 -15.26
C ARG A 275 -4.03 25.72 -15.05
N LEU A 276 -3.68 26.34 -13.92
CA LEU A 276 -4.29 27.59 -13.41
C LEU A 276 -3.51 28.84 -13.79
N PHE A 277 -2.20 28.87 -13.55
CA PHE A 277 -1.47 30.13 -13.50
C PHE A 277 -0.49 30.30 -14.64
N LEU A 278 0.38 29.31 -14.85
CA LEU A 278 1.53 29.49 -15.72
C LEU A 278 1.49 28.59 -16.96
N GLY A 279 0.61 27.59 -16.99
CA GLY A 279 0.45 26.74 -18.17
C GLY A 279 0.12 27.50 -19.46
N ARG A 280 -0.63 28.61 -19.35
CA ARG A 280 -0.95 29.54 -20.45
C ARG A 280 0.25 30.38 -20.90
N HIS A 281 1.32 30.41 -20.10
CA HIS A 281 2.53 31.18 -20.37
C HIS A 281 3.66 30.35 -21.00
N GLY A 282 3.36 29.13 -21.46
CA GLY A 282 4.27 28.26 -22.20
C GLY A 282 4.96 27.21 -21.32
N GLN A 283 5.95 26.51 -21.91
CA GLN A 283 6.63 25.36 -21.29
C GLN A 283 7.27 25.69 -19.92
N TRP A 284 7.85 26.89 -19.80
CA TRP A 284 8.54 27.34 -18.58
C TRP A 284 7.59 27.50 -17.40
N GLY A 285 6.41 28.04 -17.68
CA GLY A 285 5.37 28.18 -16.69
C GLY A 285 4.78 26.85 -16.24
N ARG A 286 4.52 25.97 -17.22
CA ARG A 286 4.09 24.59 -16.96
C ARG A 286 5.06 23.85 -16.05
N PHE A 287 6.37 24.02 -16.27
CA PHE A 287 7.41 23.34 -15.50
C PHE A 287 7.37 23.67 -14.00
N VAL A 288 7.28 24.96 -13.64
CA VAL A 288 7.19 25.41 -12.24
C VAL A 288 5.89 24.92 -11.58
N GLU A 289 4.78 24.98 -12.33
CA GLU A 289 3.49 24.46 -11.87
C GLU A 289 3.52 22.94 -11.65
N THR A 290 4.19 22.19 -12.54
CA THR A 290 4.41 20.74 -12.43
C THR A 290 5.17 20.37 -11.15
N LEU A 291 6.25 21.08 -10.82
CA LEU A 291 6.99 20.88 -9.56
C LEU A 291 6.06 20.98 -8.35
N HIS A 292 5.27 22.06 -8.28
CA HIS A 292 4.38 22.29 -7.16
C HIS A 292 3.29 21.23 -7.04
N LEU A 293 2.64 20.86 -8.15
CA LEU A 293 1.57 19.87 -8.16
C LEU A 293 2.09 18.47 -7.80
N LYS A 294 3.29 18.09 -8.26
CA LYS A 294 3.94 16.82 -7.89
C LYS A 294 4.31 16.78 -6.40
N LEU A 295 4.92 17.84 -5.87
CA LEU A 295 5.22 17.94 -4.44
C LEU A 295 3.95 17.88 -3.58
N ARG A 296 2.87 18.53 -4.03
CA ARG A 296 1.59 18.47 -3.32
C ARG A 296 0.99 17.06 -3.32
N ALA A 297 1.13 16.33 -4.42
CA ALA A 297 0.71 14.92 -4.48
C ALA A 297 1.51 14.04 -3.52
N ILE A 298 2.84 14.23 -3.45
CA ILE A 298 3.70 13.52 -2.48
C ILE A 298 3.25 13.81 -1.05
N VAL A 299 3.07 15.09 -0.69
CA VAL A 299 2.60 15.48 0.66
C VAL A 299 1.26 14.82 0.98
N ALA A 300 0.29 14.89 0.08
CA ALA A 300 -1.02 14.28 0.30
C ALA A 300 -0.95 12.75 0.44
N ALA A 301 -0.06 12.07 -0.30
CA ALA A 301 0.17 10.64 -0.16
C ALA A 301 0.77 10.29 1.22
N ILE A 302 1.79 11.03 1.67
CA ILE A 302 2.39 10.87 3.00
C ILE A 302 1.35 11.15 4.10
N GLU A 303 0.53 12.19 3.96
CA GLU A 303 -0.54 12.50 4.92
C GLU A 303 -1.63 11.41 4.97
N ALA A 304 -1.94 10.77 3.83
CA ALA A 304 -2.88 9.65 3.81
C ALA A 304 -2.33 8.44 4.59
N VAL A 305 -1.06 8.09 4.36
CA VAL A 305 -0.38 7.01 5.10
C VAL A 305 -0.27 7.34 6.58
N ARG A 306 0.24 8.53 6.94
CA ARG A 306 0.35 8.98 8.33
C ARG A 306 -0.96 8.83 9.07
N ARG A 307 -2.06 9.35 8.50
CA ARG A 307 -3.38 9.30 9.14
C ARG A 307 -3.90 7.87 9.26
N MET A 308 -3.69 7.02 8.26
CA MET A 308 -4.05 5.61 8.36
C MET A 308 -3.25 4.88 9.45
N THR A 309 -1.94 5.11 9.52
CA THR A 309 -1.05 4.53 10.54
C THR A 309 -1.37 5.06 11.93
N GLU A 310 -1.78 6.33 12.07
CA GLU A 310 -2.22 6.92 13.34
C GLU A 310 -3.47 6.23 13.87
N GLN A 311 -4.45 5.98 13.00
CA GLN A 311 -5.72 5.35 13.35
C GLN A 311 -5.58 3.87 13.67
N THR A 312 -4.80 3.14 12.88
CA THR A 312 -4.65 1.69 13.04
C THR A 312 -3.53 1.32 14.01
N GLN A 313 -2.59 2.23 14.28
CA GLN A 313 -1.33 1.94 14.96
C GLN A 313 -0.61 0.71 14.38
N ARG A 314 -0.73 0.53 13.06
CA ARG A 314 -0.09 -0.51 12.27
C ARG A 314 0.62 0.12 11.06
N PRO A 315 1.84 -0.30 10.71
CA PRO A 315 2.44 0.04 9.43
C PRO A 315 1.65 -0.65 8.30
N LEU A 316 1.84 -0.22 7.06
CA LEU A 316 1.17 -0.81 5.90
C LEU A 316 2.02 -1.96 5.32
N LEU A 317 3.33 -1.81 5.25
CA LEU A 317 4.31 -2.83 4.80
C LEU A 317 4.08 -3.37 3.37
N ASN A 318 3.22 -2.74 2.58
CA ASN A 318 2.95 -3.09 1.18
C ASN A 318 2.76 -1.85 0.29
N LEU A 319 3.26 -0.69 0.72
CA LEU A 319 3.13 0.53 -0.06
C LEU A 319 3.85 0.44 -1.40
N SER A 320 3.16 0.90 -2.44
CA SER A 320 3.67 1.12 -3.80
C SER A 320 2.88 2.26 -4.44
N ALA A 321 3.19 2.59 -5.70
CA ALA A 321 2.37 3.53 -6.46
C ALA A 321 0.90 3.06 -6.62
N GLU A 322 0.66 1.75 -6.68
CA GLU A 322 -0.69 1.18 -6.83
C GLU A 322 -1.53 1.27 -5.56
N SER A 323 -0.88 1.52 -4.41
CA SER A 323 -1.57 1.80 -3.14
C SER A 323 -2.34 3.12 -3.17
N PHE A 324 -2.08 3.97 -4.16
CA PHE A 324 -2.68 5.30 -4.28
C PHE A 324 -3.50 5.44 -5.55
N ARG A 325 -4.67 6.08 -5.41
CA ARG A 325 -5.46 6.61 -6.53
C ARG A 325 -5.64 8.10 -6.34
N VAL A 326 -5.78 8.83 -7.43
CA VAL A 326 -5.95 10.28 -7.40
C VAL A 326 -7.40 10.61 -7.70
N ARG A 327 -8.07 11.20 -6.71
CA ARG A 327 -9.36 11.86 -6.93
C ARG A 327 -9.11 13.27 -7.40
N LEU A 328 -9.87 13.70 -8.40
CA LEU A 328 -9.91 15.07 -8.84
C LEU A 328 -11.30 15.62 -8.44
N GLY A 329 -11.34 16.75 -7.75
CA GLY A 329 -12.58 17.38 -7.32
C GLY A 329 -13.32 18.03 -8.48
N GLU A 330 -14.63 18.24 -8.33
CA GLU A 330 -15.41 19.00 -9.31
C GLU A 330 -14.77 20.38 -9.52
N ALA A 331 -14.71 20.82 -10.78
CA ALA A 331 -14.22 22.14 -11.13
C ALA A 331 -15.20 23.20 -10.63
N SER A 332 -15.11 23.54 -9.35
CA SER A 332 -15.84 24.69 -8.79
C SER A 332 -15.35 25.98 -9.46
N ALA A 333 -16.22 27.00 -9.51
CA ALA A 333 -15.93 28.29 -10.14
C ALA A 333 -14.72 28.99 -9.47
N GLY A 334 -13.50 28.68 -9.93
CA GLY A 334 -12.27 29.38 -9.53
C GLY A 334 -11.02 28.52 -9.31
N LEU A 335 -11.13 27.19 -9.19
CA LEU A 335 -9.98 26.29 -9.02
C LEU A 335 -9.93 25.25 -10.14
N PRO A 336 -8.86 25.18 -10.95
CA PRO A 336 -8.67 24.16 -11.95
C PRO A 336 -8.49 22.80 -11.35
N HIS A 337 -8.92 21.85 -12.14
CA HIS A 337 -9.13 20.49 -11.73
C HIS A 337 -7.85 19.81 -11.19
N LEU A 338 -6.67 20.08 -11.77
CA LEU A 338 -5.40 19.49 -11.27
C LEU A 338 -5.01 20.02 -9.88
N TRP A 339 -5.44 21.23 -9.54
CA TRP A 339 -5.22 21.80 -8.21
C TRP A 339 -6.20 21.26 -7.17
N THR A 340 -7.15 20.43 -7.56
CA THR A 340 -8.06 19.71 -6.65
C THR A 340 -7.63 18.25 -6.45
N ALA A 341 -6.53 17.83 -7.09
CA ALA A 341 -6.03 16.47 -7.01
C ALA A 341 -5.71 16.08 -5.57
N ARG A 342 -6.24 14.93 -5.17
CA ARG A 342 -6.05 14.33 -3.86
C ARG A 342 -5.71 12.84 -4.03
N PRO A 343 -4.45 12.45 -3.84
CA PRO A 343 -4.09 11.08 -3.60
C PRO A 343 -4.85 10.50 -2.40
N GLU A 344 -5.48 9.36 -2.60
CA GLU A 344 -6.24 8.57 -1.64
C GLU A 344 -5.56 7.20 -1.49
N LEU A 345 -5.45 6.73 -0.26
CA LEU A 345 -4.91 5.41 0.04
C LEU A 345 -6.02 4.38 -0.19
N VAL A 346 -5.80 3.48 -1.15
CA VAL A 346 -6.77 2.44 -1.58
C VAL A 346 -6.31 1.03 -1.23
N SER A 347 -5.22 0.88 -0.50
CA SER A 347 -4.69 -0.40 -0.01
C SER A 347 -4.68 -0.42 1.53
N PRO A 348 -5.18 -1.50 2.17
CA PRO A 348 -5.38 -1.56 3.62
C PRO A 348 -4.13 -1.80 4.47
N GLY A 349 -2.95 -1.94 3.84
CA GLY A 349 -1.77 -2.50 4.51
C GLY A 349 -1.83 -4.02 4.60
N GLU A 350 -0.68 -4.69 4.70
CA GLU A 350 -0.51 -6.15 4.88
C GLU A 350 0.15 -6.51 6.22
N ALA A 351 0.33 -5.53 7.11
CA ALA A 351 0.93 -5.78 8.41
C ALA A 351 -0.06 -6.44 9.37
N PHE A 352 0.44 -7.45 10.07
CA PHE A 352 -0.22 -8.06 11.21
C PHE A 352 0.59 -7.83 12.47
N ASP A 353 -0.12 -7.64 13.58
CA ASP A 353 0.48 -7.66 14.91
C ASP A 353 0.86 -9.09 15.27
N LEU A 354 2.14 -9.30 15.52
CA LEU A 354 2.65 -10.50 16.14
C LEU A 354 2.82 -10.26 17.64
N GLN A 355 2.02 -10.93 18.45
CA GLN A 355 2.21 -10.94 19.89
C GLN A 355 3.36 -11.90 20.22
N VAL A 356 4.47 -11.36 20.72
CA VAL A 356 5.66 -12.14 21.07
C VAL A 356 5.74 -12.32 22.58
N GLY A 357 5.40 -13.52 23.03
CA GLY A 357 5.42 -13.93 24.43
C GLY A 357 4.67 -12.97 25.36
N MET A 358 5.23 -12.72 26.54
CA MET A 358 4.66 -11.76 27.51
C MET A 358 5.16 -10.31 27.30
N SER A 359 5.86 -10.02 26.20
CA SER A 359 6.44 -8.69 26.00
C SER A 359 5.40 -7.68 25.51
N ASN A 360 5.54 -6.42 25.92
CA ASN A 360 4.76 -5.31 25.37
C ASN A 360 5.29 -4.84 24.00
N LEU A 361 6.30 -5.52 23.44
CA LEU A 361 6.86 -5.18 22.14
C LEU A 361 5.94 -5.70 21.04
N ARG A 362 5.43 -4.78 20.21
CA ARG A 362 4.68 -5.14 19.01
C ARG A 362 5.67 -5.42 17.88
N TYR A 363 5.63 -6.64 17.36
CA TYR A 363 6.31 -6.98 16.12
C TYR A 363 5.30 -6.95 15.00
N PHE A 364 5.68 -6.36 13.87
CA PHE A 364 4.85 -6.35 12.68
C PHE A 364 5.41 -7.31 11.65
N ILE A 365 4.55 -8.17 11.15
CA ILE A 365 4.87 -9.17 10.13
C ILE A 365 4.03 -8.89 8.89
N ARG A 366 4.64 -9.03 7.72
CA ARG A 366 3.94 -8.94 6.44
C ARG A 366 3.40 -10.32 6.09
N ALA A 367 2.10 -10.42 5.84
CA ALA A 367 1.48 -11.69 5.51
C ALA A 367 1.64 -12.09 4.04
N GLY A 368 1.82 -11.11 3.14
CA GLY A 368 1.89 -11.32 1.70
C GLY A 368 3.06 -12.20 1.25
N VAL A 369 3.01 -12.67 0.00
CA VAL A 369 4.11 -13.43 -0.61
C VAL A 369 5.38 -12.58 -0.57
N ALA A 370 6.44 -13.14 0.01
CA ALA A 370 7.75 -12.51 0.00
C ALA A 370 8.18 -12.26 -1.46
N GLY A 371 8.35 -10.99 -1.82
CA GLY A 371 8.70 -10.58 -3.17
C GLY A 371 9.65 -9.40 -3.12
N TYR A 372 10.55 -9.35 -4.10
CA TYR A 372 11.37 -8.17 -4.31
C TYR A 372 10.51 -7.08 -4.94
N SER A 373 10.46 -5.93 -4.29
CA SER A 373 9.86 -4.71 -4.83
C SER A 373 10.83 -3.57 -4.60
N ILE A 374 10.94 -2.67 -5.57
CA ILE A 374 11.72 -1.44 -5.42
C ILE A 374 11.21 -0.57 -4.27
N TYR A 375 9.91 -0.68 -3.94
CA TYR A 375 9.26 0.01 -2.83
C TYR A 375 9.46 -0.69 -1.47
N SER A 376 10.00 -1.91 -1.45
CA SER A 376 10.23 -2.66 -0.22
C SER A 376 11.71 -2.67 0.14
N PRO A 377 12.08 -2.29 1.38
CA PRO A 377 13.43 -2.50 1.91
C PRO A 377 13.95 -3.93 1.71
N VAL A 378 15.26 -4.07 1.54
CA VAL A 378 15.91 -5.39 1.43
C VAL A 378 15.62 -6.28 2.63
N ALA A 379 15.34 -5.70 3.81
CA ALA A 379 14.94 -6.44 5.01
C ALA A 379 13.72 -7.36 4.78
N PHE A 380 12.79 -6.99 3.91
CA PHE A 380 11.65 -7.86 3.54
C PHE A 380 12.08 -9.12 2.79
N ALA A 381 13.16 -9.04 2.01
CA ALA A 381 13.71 -10.18 1.29
C ALA A 381 14.71 -11.00 2.13
N ARG A 382 15.10 -10.50 3.31
CA ARG A 382 16.07 -11.15 4.20
C ARG A 382 15.48 -12.20 5.14
N GLY A 383 14.16 -12.45 5.10
CA GLY A 383 13.53 -13.52 5.86
C GLY A 383 14.10 -14.89 5.49
N GLY A 384 15.21 -15.26 6.12
CA GLY A 384 15.91 -16.51 5.95
C GLY A 384 15.29 -17.54 6.88
N GLY A 385 14.48 -18.41 6.30
CA GLY A 385 13.98 -19.60 6.97
C GLY A 385 14.83 -20.81 6.63
N GLY A 386 14.85 -21.79 7.52
CA GLY A 386 15.53 -23.03 7.20
C GLY A 386 15.42 -24.08 8.27
N ARG A 387 16.35 -25.03 8.20
CA ARG A 387 16.49 -26.10 9.19
C ARG A 387 17.75 -25.90 10.00
N ALA A 388 17.63 -26.18 11.29
CA ALA A 388 18.72 -26.12 12.23
C ALA A 388 18.72 -27.35 13.14
N THR A 389 19.82 -27.53 13.85
CA THR A 389 19.87 -28.39 15.03
C THR A 389 19.90 -27.49 16.25
N ALA A 390 18.93 -27.65 17.15
CA ALA A 390 18.91 -26.93 18.42
C ALA A 390 19.38 -27.84 19.56
N ARG A 391 20.09 -27.29 20.54
CA ARG A 391 20.38 -27.96 21.81
C ARG A 391 19.96 -27.05 22.94
N ILE A 392 18.95 -27.46 23.69
CA ILE A 392 18.48 -26.73 24.87
C ILE A 392 19.54 -26.91 25.97
N ARG A 393 19.96 -25.81 26.59
CA ARG A 393 20.92 -25.83 27.71
C ARG A 393 20.24 -25.74 29.04
N LYS A 394 19.22 -24.89 29.13
CA LYS A 394 18.61 -24.52 30.38
C LYS A 394 17.24 -23.89 30.17
N LEU A 395 16.29 -24.23 31.05
CA LEU A 395 15.10 -23.43 31.29
C LEU A 395 15.35 -22.43 32.42
N VAL A 396 15.02 -21.17 32.18
CA VAL A 396 15.15 -20.08 33.16
C VAL A 396 13.75 -19.56 33.50
N PRO A 397 13.24 -19.81 34.72
CA PRO A 397 12.00 -19.19 35.18
C PRO A 397 12.23 -17.69 35.39
N GLU A 398 11.29 -16.87 34.93
CA GLU A 398 11.35 -15.41 35.07
C GLU A 398 10.45 -14.90 36.20
N HIS A 399 10.83 -13.76 36.79
CA HIS A 399 10.07 -13.08 37.84
C HIS A 399 8.83 -12.42 37.21
N GLY A 400 7.79 -13.24 36.99
CA GLY A 400 6.58 -12.87 36.27
C GLY A 400 5.73 -14.07 35.80
N GLY A 401 6.19 -15.30 36.07
CA GLY A 401 5.47 -16.53 35.72
C GLY A 401 5.79 -17.07 34.31
N GLY A 402 6.60 -16.35 33.54
CA GLY A 402 7.11 -16.82 32.25
C GLY A 402 8.30 -17.77 32.40
N THR A 403 8.51 -18.60 31.38
CA THR A 403 9.68 -19.46 31.25
C THR A 403 10.45 -19.07 29.99
N MET A 404 11.77 -18.92 30.13
CA MET A 404 12.68 -18.70 29.00
C MET A 404 13.48 -19.97 28.72
N VAL A 405 13.79 -20.21 27.46
CA VAL A 405 14.64 -21.31 27.00
C VAL A 405 15.95 -20.74 26.46
N GLU A 406 17.07 -21.23 26.98
CA GLU A 406 18.41 -20.89 26.49
C GLU A 406 19.03 -22.11 25.81
N GLY A 407 19.69 -21.90 24.67
CA GLY A 407 20.27 -22.99 23.91
C GLY A 407 21.32 -22.57 22.89
N THR A 408 21.79 -23.55 22.14
CA THR A 408 22.60 -23.35 20.93
C THR A 408 21.78 -23.75 19.71
N LEU A 409 21.79 -22.90 18.69
CA LEU A 409 21.27 -23.18 17.36
C LEU A 409 22.48 -23.42 16.42
N ALA A 410 22.48 -24.52 15.69
CA ALA A 410 23.50 -24.82 14.68
C ALA A 410 22.83 -24.95 13.31
N THR A 411 23.25 -24.15 12.33
CA THR A 411 22.71 -24.18 10.98
C THR A 411 23.78 -23.90 9.93
N GLN A 412 23.59 -24.43 8.72
CA GLN A 412 24.38 -24.10 7.53
C GLN A 412 23.74 -22.97 6.71
N GLU A 413 22.50 -22.62 7.05
CA GLU A 413 21.77 -21.53 6.42
C GLU A 413 22.33 -20.19 6.89
N ARG A 414 22.24 -19.17 6.03
CA ARG A 414 22.72 -17.83 6.36
C ARG A 414 21.73 -17.14 7.30
N LEU A 415 22.10 -16.98 8.57
CA LEU A 415 21.34 -16.24 9.57
C LEU A 415 22.01 -14.88 9.82
N GLN A 416 21.32 -13.77 9.55
CA GLN A 416 21.86 -12.40 9.70
C GLN A 416 20.94 -11.52 10.53
N THR A 417 20.85 -11.84 11.81
CA THR A 417 19.99 -11.10 12.74
C THR A 417 20.57 -9.74 13.09
N GLY A 418 19.79 -8.68 12.88
CA GLY A 418 20.00 -7.38 13.49
C GLY A 418 19.81 -7.41 15.02
N PRO A 419 20.14 -6.31 15.72
CA PRO A 419 20.16 -6.27 17.19
C PRO A 419 18.79 -6.50 17.84
N ASN A 420 17.70 -6.20 17.12
CA ASN A 420 16.32 -6.33 17.59
C ASN A 420 15.50 -7.37 16.82
N ASP A 421 16.13 -8.07 15.88
CA ASP A 421 15.46 -9.12 15.12
C ASP A 421 15.26 -10.34 16.01
N LEU A 422 14.19 -11.08 15.71
CA LEU A 422 13.87 -12.32 16.39
C LEU A 422 14.04 -13.50 15.45
N VAL A 423 14.24 -14.67 16.03
CA VAL A 423 14.21 -15.95 15.35
C VAL A 423 13.10 -16.77 15.95
N TRP A 424 12.10 -17.08 15.14
CA TRP A 424 11.07 -18.04 15.47
C TRP A 424 11.63 -19.46 15.36
N LEU A 425 11.40 -20.29 16.37
CA LEU A 425 11.91 -21.65 16.49
C LEU A 425 10.74 -22.60 16.74
N ARG A 426 10.57 -23.61 15.88
CA ARG A 426 9.50 -24.61 16.01
C ARG A 426 10.05 -25.95 16.48
N PHE A 427 9.74 -26.30 17.72
CA PHE A 427 10.09 -27.57 18.34
C PHE A 427 8.96 -28.59 18.14
N ALA A 428 9.33 -29.81 17.75
CA ALA A 428 8.41 -30.95 17.74
C ALA A 428 8.54 -31.71 19.07
N LEU A 429 7.52 -31.63 19.90
CA LEU A 429 7.39 -32.31 21.18
C LEU A 429 6.35 -33.44 21.08
N LYS A 430 6.34 -34.36 22.04
CA LYS A 430 5.29 -35.39 22.17
C LYS A 430 3.95 -34.76 22.53
N SER A 431 3.97 -33.70 23.34
CA SER A 431 2.79 -32.91 23.70
C SER A 431 2.25 -32.07 22.54
N GLY A 432 2.99 -31.93 21.45
CA GLY A 432 2.58 -31.17 20.27
C GLY A 432 3.72 -30.32 19.71
N ARG A 433 3.36 -29.28 18.96
CA ARG A 433 4.32 -28.28 18.48
C ARG A 433 4.51 -27.21 19.54
N LEU A 434 5.75 -26.76 19.73
CA LEU A 434 6.08 -25.62 20.57
C LEU A 434 6.81 -24.59 19.72
N ASP A 435 6.18 -23.45 19.52
CA ASP A 435 6.74 -22.31 18.80
C ASP A 435 7.29 -21.30 19.81
N LEU A 436 8.56 -20.94 19.70
CA LEU A 436 9.25 -20.00 20.59
C LEU A 436 9.90 -18.89 19.77
N TYR A 437 9.93 -17.67 20.32
CA TYR A 437 10.63 -16.55 19.70
C TYR A 437 11.92 -16.23 20.44
N ALA A 438 13.06 -16.17 19.76
CA ALA A 438 14.36 -16.02 20.39
C ALA A 438 15.21 -14.90 19.80
N ARG A 439 16.01 -14.28 20.66
CA ARG A 439 17.15 -13.47 20.20
C ARG A 439 18.34 -14.38 20.01
N VAL A 440 19.01 -14.21 18.89
CA VAL A 440 20.18 -15.00 18.52
C VAL A 440 21.41 -14.10 18.54
N LYS A 441 22.52 -14.62 19.07
CA LYS A 441 23.80 -13.91 19.12
C LYS A 441 24.93 -14.84 18.66
N GLU A 442 25.78 -14.31 17.80
CA GLU A 442 27.09 -14.89 17.56
C GLU A 442 27.96 -14.67 18.81
N GLU A 443 28.54 -15.75 19.32
CA GLU A 443 29.55 -15.68 20.38
C GLU A 443 30.88 -16.12 19.79
N THR A 444 31.95 -15.37 20.06
CA THR A 444 33.31 -15.66 19.59
C THR A 444 33.86 -17.02 20.03
N ALA A 445 33.23 -17.66 21.01
CA ALA A 445 33.58 -18.99 21.51
C ALA A 445 32.88 -20.15 20.78
N LEU A 446 31.98 -19.86 19.83
CA LEU A 446 31.24 -20.86 19.07
C LEU A 446 31.87 -21.12 17.69
N ALA A 447 31.60 -22.30 17.13
CA ALA A 447 32.01 -22.60 15.76
C ALA A 447 31.21 -21.76 14.75
N ALA A 448 31.76 -21.57 13.55
CA ALA A 448 31.02 -20.90 12.47
C ALA A 448 29.69 -21.63 12.19
N GLY A 449 28.58 -20.88 12.12
CA GLY A 449 27.23 -21.42 11.95
C GLY A 449 26.56 -21.89 13.26
N GLU A 450 27.21 -21.72 14.41
CA GLU A 450 26.60 -21.91 15.73
C GLU A 450 26.30 -20.57 16.40
N TYR A 451 25.10 -20.48 16.98
CA TYR A 451 24.60 -19.29 17.63
C TYR A 451 24.04 -19.61 19.00
N ARG A 452 24.18 -18.70 19.97
CA ARG A 452 23.38 -18.78 21.21
C ARG A 452 22.03 -18.17 20.94
N PHE A 453 20.98 -18.85 21.40
CA PHE A 453 19.65 -18.29 21.42
C PHE A 453 19.13 -18.20 22.85
N ARG A 454 18.33 -17.16 23.09
CA ARG A 454 17.56 -16.99 24.32
C ARG A 454 16.15 -16.55 23.94
N THR A 455 15.16 -17.34 24.33
CA THR A 455 13.77 -17.04 24.00
C THR A 455 13.25 -15.85 24.77
N MET A 456 12.21 -15.22 24.23
CA MET A 456 11.34 -14.34 24.99
C MET A 456 10.61 -15.15 26.07
N PRO A 457 10.24 -14.52 27.19
CA PRO A 457 9.48 -15.20 28.25
C PRO A 457 8.07 -15.57 27.78
N GLU A 458 7.67 -16.82 27.98
CA GLU A 458 6.37 -17.35 27.58
C GLU A 458 5.69 -18.14 28.72
N GLN A 459 4.36 -18.12 28.74
CA GLN A 459 3.57 -18.96 29.65
C GLN A 459 3.41 -20.34 29.04
N LEU A 460 4.20 -21.29 29.54
CA LEU A 460 4.17 -22.67 29.07
C LEU A 460 3.36 -23.54 30.03
N ALA A 461 2.58 -24.47 29.49
CA ALA A 461 1.87 -25.45 30.30
C ALA A 461 2.87 -26.32 31.10
N PRO A 462 2.55 -26.73 32.34
CA PRO A 462 3.47 -27.52 33.17
C PRO A 462 3.97 -28.79 32.49
N ALA A 463 3.11 -29.46 31.70
CA ALA A 463 3.49 -30.65 30.94
C ALA A 463 4.56 -30.37 29.88
N VAL A 464 4.46 -29.22 29.19
CA VAL A 464 5.46 -28.77 28.20
C VAL A 464 6.77 -28.43 28.90
N ILE A 465 6.74 -27.76 30.06
CA ILE A 465 7.94 -27.42 30.83
C ILE A 465 8.72 -28.69 31.22
N GLU A 466 8.04 -29.69 31.76
CA GLU A 466 8.69 -30.95 32.13
C GLU A 466 9.26 -31.67 30.90
N GLU A 467 8.54 -31.68 29.78
CA GLU A 467 9.05 -32.27 28.54
C GLU A 467 10.29 -31.54 28.02
N VAL A 468 10.27 -30.22 27.90
CA VAL A 468 11.41 -29.41 27.46
C VAL A 468 12.61 -29.60 28.40
N ARG A 469 12.38 -29.77 29.72
CA ARG A 469 13.44 -30.09 30.69
C ARG A 469 14.08 -31.45 30.41
N THR A 470 13.32 -32.47 30.01
CA THR A 470 13.90 -33.78 29.61
C THR A 470 14.75 -33.71 28.34
N LEU A 471 14.59 -32.65 27.52
CA LEU A 471 15.37 -32.42 26.31
C LEU A 471 16.63 -31.58 26.55
N GLU A 472 16.90 -31.13 27.79
CA GLU A 472 18.15 -30.43 28.12
C GLU A 472 19.37 -31.28 27.74
N GLY A 473 20.27 -30.70 26.94
CA GLY A 473 21.48 -31.34 26.42
C GLY A 473 21.27 -32.22 25.17
N VAL A 474 20.03 -32.56 24.82
CA VAL A 474 19.73 -33.42 23.66
C VAL A 474 19.78 -32.60 22.36
N PRO A 475 20.50 -33.06 21.32
CA PRO A 475 20.43 -32.41 20.01
C PRO A 475 19.08 -32.71 19.35
N LEU A 476 18.39 -31.65 18.94
CA LEU A 476 17.10 -31.68 18.27
C LEU A 476 17.31 -31.33 16.79
N PRO A 477 17.47 -32.32 15.89
CA PRO A 477 17.74 -32.07 14.48
C PRO A 477 16.47 -31.63 13.74
N ASN A 478 16.65 -31.02 12.57
CA ASN A 478 15.57 -30.59 11.68
C ASN A 478 14.56 -29.63 12.31
N LEU A 479 14.98 -28.85 13.31
CA LEU A 479 14.18 -27.77 13.85
C LEU A 479 13.97 -26.71 12.76
N LEU A 480 12.72 -26.35 12.51
CA LEU A 480 12.40 -25.25 11.60
C LEU A 480 12.66 -23.94 12.33
N PHE A 481 13.33 -23.01 11.64
CA PHE A 481 13.51 -21.67 12.16
C PHE A 481 13.20 -20.61 11.09
N ASP A 482 12.74 -19.48 11.62
CA ASP A 482 12.24 -18.28 11.00
C ASP A 482 12.96 -16.96 11.34
N GLU A 483 13.69 -16.25 10.49
CA GLU A 483 14.09 -14.87 10.81
C GLU A 483 12.87 -13.92 10.76
N LEU A 484 12.73 -13.09 11.79
CA LEU A 484 11.67 -12.11 11.96
C LEU A 484 12.31 -10.74 12.19
N PRO A 485 12.51 -9.95 11.12
CA PRO A 485 13.09 -8.62 11.25
C PRO A 485 12.15 -7.70 12.03
N GLN A 486 12.71 -6.76 12.79
CA GLN A 486 11.92 -5.70 13.41
C GLN A 486 11.48 -4.69 12.35
N LEU A 487 10.23 -4.80 11.90
CA LEU A 487 9.64 -3.90 10.90
C LEU A 487 8.65 -2.93 11.56
N SER A 488 8.59 -1.70 11.07
CA SER A 488 7.62 -0.68 11.47
C SER A 488 7.39 0.35 10.35
N SER A 489 6.78 1.49 10.67
CA SER A 489 6.50 2.60 9.76
C SER A 489 7.71 3.21 9.01
N PRO A 490 8.99 3.06 9.43
CA PRO A 490 10.13 3.45 8.60
C PRO A 490 10.18 2.71 7.25
N CYS A 491 9.64 1.49 7.17
CA CYS A 491 9.49 0.76 5.91
C CYS A 491 8.55 1.49 4.94
N ASP A 492 7.44 2.02 5.46
CA ASP A 492 6.47 2.78 4.67
C ASP A 492 7.05 4.15 4.28
N LEU A 493 7.85 4.76 5.17
CA LEU A 493 8.57 6.00 4.85
C LEU A 493 9.56 5.80 3.69
N TYR A 494 10.28 4.68 3.66
CA TYR A 494 11.12 4.31 2.52
C TYR A 494 10.31 4.19 1.23
N ALA A 495 9.17 3.49 1.26
CA ALA A 495 8.31 3.34 0.09
C ALA A 495 7.81 4.69 -0.44
N LEU A 496 7.47 5.62 0.47
CA LEU A 496 7.11 6.99 0.14
C LEU A 496 8.30 7.79 -0.44
N GLY A 497 9.53 7.51 0.00
CA GLY A 497 10.75 8.08 -0.58
C GLY A 497 10.97 7.62 -2.02
N VAL A 498 10.75 6.33 -2.29
CA VAL A 498 10.76 5.78 -3.66
C VAL A 498 9.65 6.41 -4.52
N LEU A 499 8.46 6.61 -3.96
CA LEU A 499 7.36 7.31 -4.64
C LEU A 499 7.72 8.76 -4.97
N ALA A 500 8.46 9.45 -4.10
CA ALA A 500 8.96 10.80 -4.34
C ALA A 500 10.00 10.83 -5.47
N VAL A 501 10.95 9.87 -5.49
CA VAL A 501 11.89 9.68 -6.61
C VAL A 501 11.13 9.45 -7.92
N ARG A 502 10.15 8.54 -7.93
CA ARG A 502 9.28 8.30 -9.10
C ARG A 502 8.55 9.54 -9.58
N SER A 503 8.14 10.38 -8.63
CA SER A 503 7.37 11.58 -8.93
C SER A 503 8.25 12.67 -9.55
N LEU A 504 9.47 12.85 -9.04
CA LEU A 504 10.28 14.04 -9.31
C LEU A 504 11.47 13.80 -10.24
N LEU A 505 11.98 12.58 -10.35
CA LEU A 505 13.25 12.25 -10.99
C LEU A 505 13.13 11.26 -12.17
N VAL A 506 11.91 10.88 -12.54
CA VAL A 506 11.64 9.94 -13.63
C VAL A 506 10.97 10.68 -14.78
N ASP A 507 11.57 10.57 -15.96
CA ASP A 507 11.07 11.13 -17.21
C ASP A 507 11.06 10.07 -18.34
N GLN A 508 11.06 10.50 -19.61
CA GLN A 508 11.09 9.58 -20.76
C GLN A 508 12.46 8.88 -20.95
N SER A 509 13.52 9.47 -20.42
CA SER A 509 14.92 9.04 -20.58
C SER A 509 15.46 8.28 -19.36
N THR A 510 14.97 8.61 -18.17
CA THR A 510 15.46 8.04 -16.90
C THR A 510 14.39 7.15 -16.28
N ARG A 511 14.74 5.88 -16.02
CA ARG A 511 13.84 4.91 -15.38
C ARG A 511 13.95 4.97 -13.86
N LEU A 512 12.89 4.55 -13.16
CA LEU A 512 12.86 4.54 -11.69
C LEU A 512 14.06 3.81 -11.04
N PRO A 513 14.50 2.62 -11.50
CA PRO A 513 15.66 1.96 -10.90
C PRO A 513 16.96 2.77 -11.02
N GLU A 514 17.14 3.47 -12.14
CA GLU A 514 18.33 4.32 -12.40
C GLU A 514 18.29 5.55 -11.49
N ALA A 515 17.17 6.27 -11.47
CA ALA A 515 16.99 7.44 -10.61
C ALA A 515 17.14 7.09 -9.12
N LEU A 516 16.62 5.93 -8.69
CA LEU A 516 16.74 5.49 -7.31
C LEU A 516 18.19 5.12 -6.96
N ASP A 517 18.92 4.42 -7.83
CA ASP A 517 20.32 4.07 -7.55
C ASP A 517 21.20 5.32 -7.44
N GLU A 518 21.01 6.30 -8.32
CA GLU A 518 21.67 7.60 -8.25
C GLU A 518 21.32 8.34 -6.95
N MET A 519 20.03 8.37 -6.57
CA MET A 519 19.58 8.98 -5.32
C MET A 519 20.22 8.32 -4.09
N MET A 520 20.30 6.99 -4.07
CA MET A 520 20.94 6.23 -3.00
C MET A 520 22.46 6.43 -2.98
N SER A 521 23.09 6.63 -4.14
CA SER A 521 24.51 6.95 -4.25
C SER A 521 24.82 8.35 -3.72
N LEU A 522 23.99 9.35 -4.03
CA LEU A 522 24.09 10.69 -3.45
C LEU A 522 23.93 10.64 -1.93
N ALA A 523 22.94 9.92 -1.42
CA ALA A 523 22.72 9.74 0.02
C ALA A 523 23.94 9.16 0.74
N ARG A 524 24.59 8.14 0.16
CA ARG A 524 25.84 7.58 0.68
C ARG A 524 26.98 8.59 0.64
N GLN A 525 27.15 9.34 -0.45
CA GLN A 525 28.20 10.35 -0.55
C GLN A 525 28.03 11.44 0.51
N VAL A 526 26.81 11.95 0.70
CA VAL A 526 26.53 12.96 1.72
C VAL A 526 26.74 12.43 3.14
N GLY A 527 26.46 11.14 3.37
CA GLY A 527 26.76 10.46 4.62
C GLY A 527 28.26 10.31 4.91
N VAL A 528 29.09 10.13 3.87
CA VAL A 528 30.56 10.13 4.00
C VAL A 528 31.09 11.52 4.30
N GLU A 529 30.54 12.54 3.63
CA GLU A 529 30.88 13.96 3.82
C GLU A 529 30.03 14.63 4.92
N HIS A 530 29.64 13.86 5.94
CA HIS A 530 28.75 14.34 6.96
C HIS A 530 29.41 15.39 7.85
N ASP A 531 28.70 16.50 8.05
CA ASP A 531 29.07 17.62 8.91
C ASP A 531 27.82 18.14 9.60
N ASP A 532 27.75 17.95 10.92
CA ASP A 532 26.65 18.38 11.80
C ASP A 532 26.43 19.90 11.77
N SER A 533 27.44 20.69 11.38
CA SER A 533 27.33 22.15 11.32
C SER A 533 26.61 22.66 10.07
N ALA A 534 26.48 21.82 9.03
CA ALA A 534 25.92 22.21 7.75
C ALA A 534 24.58 21.49 7.48
N ARG A 535 23.56 22.28 7.12
CA ARG A 535 22.26 21.76 6.66
C ARG A 535 22.46 20.83 5.46
N LEU A 536 21.71 19.73 5.44
CA LEU A 536 21.78 18.69 4.41
C LEU A 536 21.66 19.25 2.98
N GLY A 537 20.71 20.16 2.73
CA GLY A 537 20.55 20.80 1.42
C GLY A 537 21.78 21.58 0.95
N LEU A 538 22.51 22.24 1.86
CA LEU A 538 23.76 22.94 1.52
C LEU A 538 24.89 21.97 1.15
N ARG A 539 24.99 20.84 1.87
CA ARG A 539 25.95 19.77 1.56
C ARG A 539 25.68 19.14 0.19
N ILE A 540 24.40 18.84 -0.10
CA ILE A 540 23.98 18.32 -1.41
C ILE A 540 24.32 19.33 -2.51
N ARG A 541 24.01 20.62 -2.31
CA ARG A 541 24.34 21.66 -3.27
C ARG A 541 25.85 21.73 -3.55
N ALA A 542 26.67 21.69 -2.51
CA ALA A 542 28.13 21.70 -2.65
C ALA A 542 28.68 20.45 -3.37
N ILE A 543 28.03 19.29 -3.23
CA ILE A 543 28.36 18.08 -3.99
C ILE A 543 27.99 18.27 -5.47
N MET A 544 26.78 18.75 -5.76
CA MET A 544 26.30 18.99 -7.13
C MET A 544 27.12 20.05 -7.87
N ASP A 545 27.62 21.08 -7.17
CA ASP A 545 28.48 22.11 -7.76
C ASP A 545 29.90 21.60 -8.06
N ARG A 546 30.38 20.58 -7.33
CA ARG A 546 31.70 19.97 -7.56
C ARG A 546 31.68 18.90 -8.65
N ASP A 547 30.60 18.13 -8.75
CA ASP A 547 30.44 17.08 -9.76
C ASP A 547 29.15 17.29 -10.57
N PRO A 548 29.27 17.79 -11.82
CA PRO A 548 28.14 18.03 -12.71
C PRO A 548 27.27 16.80 -13.01
N ARG A 549 27.81 15.58 -12.82
CA ARG A 549 27.05 14.34 -13.05
C ARG A 549 25.81 14.26 -12.17
N TRP A 550 25.88 14.79 -10.95
CA TRP A 550 24.70 14.82 -10.07
C TRP A 550 23.60 15.72 -10.59
N VAL A 551 23.96 16.84 -11.22
CA VAL A 551 23.00 17.74 -11.85
C VAL A 551 22.39 17.08 -13.09
N GLU A 552 23.17 16.32 -13.85
CA GLU A 552 22.70 15.57 -15.01
C GLU A 552 21.75 14.43 -14.64
N SER A 553 22.04 13.67 -13.58
CA SER A 553 21.24 12.50 -13.17
C SER A 553 20.08 12.82 -12.23
N LEU A 554 20.22 13.83 -11.38
CA LEU A 554 19.26 14.15 -10.30
C LEU A 554 18.79 15.60 -10.36
N GLY A 555 18.96 16.29 -11.50
CA GLY A 555 18.53 17.67 -11.65
C GLY A 555 17.02 17.81 -11.90
N PRO A 556 16.47 19.04 -11.80
CA PRO A 556 15.04 19.27 -11.96
C PRO A 556 14.52 19.04 -13.38
N GLN A 557 15.39 18.90 -14.40
CA GLN A 557 14.98 18.64 -15.78
C GLN A 557 14.02 17.43 -15.91
N HIS A 558 14.18 16.43 -15.04
CA HIS A 558 13.36 15.21 -15.03
C HIS A 558 11.92 15.43 -14.51
N LEU A 559 11.56 16.65 -14.09
CA LEU A 559 10.20 16.98 -13.68
C LEU A 559 9.20 16.95 -14.86
N SER A 560 9.68 17.12 -16.09
CA SER A 560 8.89 17.22 -17.31
C SER A 560 9.39 16.25 -18.37
N PHE A 561 8.53 15.90 -19.31
CA PHE A 561 8.85 15.18 -20.54
C PHE A 561 9.28 16.11 -21.67
N ASP A 562 9.14 17.43 -21.49
CA ASP A 562 9.65 18.43 -22.42
C ASP A 562 11.20 18.44 -22.40
N GLU A 563 11.84 18.55 -23.56
CA GLU A 563 13.31 18.62 -23.65
C GLU A 563 13.83 19.91 -22.99
N LEU A 564 14.43 19.77 -21.82
CA LEU A 564 14.99 20.84 -21.01
C LEU A 564 16.41 20.45 -20.57
N SER A 565 17.39 21.33 -20.79
CA SER A 565 18.71 21.11 -20.20
C SER A 565 18.66 21.35 -18.69
N ALA A 566 19.56 20.70 -17.95
CA ALA A 566 19.66 20.89 -16.51
C ALA A 566 19.90 22.37 -16.12
N GLU A 567 20.68 23.10 -16.92
CA GLU A 567 20.93 24.53 -16.73
C GLU A 567 19.66 25.39 -16.89
N GLN A 568 18.81 25.06 -17.87
CA GLN A 568 17.54 25.73 -18.12
C GLN A 568 16.52 25.41 -17.02
N ALA A 569 16.52 24.18 -16.51
CA ALA A 569 15.66 23.78 -15.41
C ALA A 569 16.04 24.51 -14.11
N LEU A 570 17.34 24.64 -13.83
CA LEU A 570 17.87 25.37 -12.67
C LEU A 570 17.70 26.91 -12.77
N ASP A 571 17.44 27.45 -13.96
CA ASP A 571 17.01 28.86 -14.12
C ASP A 571 15.58 29.11 -13.60
N LEU A 572 14.77 28.05 -13.52
CA LEU A 572 13.36 28.14 -13.12
C LEU A 572 13.15 27.68 -11.68
N VAL A 573 13.94 26.69 -11.25
CA VAL A 573 13.90 26.11 -9.91
C VAL A 573 15.19 26.47 -9.20
N PRO A 574 15.14 27.34 -8.16
CA PRO A 574 16.34 27.73 -7.42
C PRO A 574 17.13 26.50 -6.95
N PRO A 575 18.46 26.46 -7.15
CA PRO A 575 19.24 25.28 -6.81
C PRO A 575 19.17 24.89 -5.33
N GLU A 576 19.02 25.87 -4.43
CA GLU A 576 18.85 25.63 -3.00
C GLU A 576 17.51 24.95 -2.71
N LEU A 577 16.45 25.35 -3.40
CA LEU A 577 15.13 24.71 -3.29
C LEU A 577 15.17 23.27 -3.78
N TRP A 578 15.87 23.01 -4.88
CA TRP A 578 16.04 21.66 -5.40
C TRP A 578 16.87 20.78 -4.46
N ALA A 579 17.99 21.30 -3.95
CA ALA A 579 18.82 20.57 -3.01
C ALA A 579 18.09 20.26 -1.69
N ASP A 580 17.25 21.19 -1.18
CA ASP A 580 16.37 20.92 -0.04
C ASP A 580 15.32 19.85 -0.35
N THR A 581 14.80 19.81 -1.59
CA THR A 581 13.87 18.76 -2.03
C THR A 581 14.55 17.39 -2.01
N LEU A 582 15.76 17.28 -2.54
CA LEU A 582 16.55 16.05 -2.48
C LEU A 582 16.91 15.67 -1.03
N ALA A 583 17.21 16.65 -0.18
CA ALA A 583 17.51 16.43 1.24
C ALA A 583 16.36 15.72 1.98
N VAL A 584 15.12 16.16 1.73
CA VAL A 584 13.94 15.52 2.31
C VAL A 584 13.82 14.07 1.84
N ILE A 585 14.03 13.80 0.55
CA ILE A 585 13.96 12.42 0.01
C ILE A 585 15.02 11.52 0.67
N ILE A 586 16.25 12.00 0.85
CA ILE A 586 17.32 11.25 1.53
C ILE A 586 16.91 10.87 2.95
N ARG A 587 16.28 11.79 3.69
CA ARG A 587 15.80 11.55 5.07
C ARG A 587 14.80 10.41 5.15
N MET A 588 14.07 10.13 4.08
CA MET A 588 13.05 9.06 4.04
C MET A 588 13.66 7.65 3.95
N PHE A 589 14.94 7.51 3.60
CA PHE A 589 15.62 6.22 3.48
C PHE A 589 16.27 5.81 4.81
N ALA A 590 15.58 4.96 5.58
CA ALA A 590 16.06 4.53 6.89
C ALA A 590 17.44 3.83 6.82
N GLY A 591 18.35 4.19 7.73
CA GLY A 591 19.65 3.57 7.91
C GLY A 591 20.66 3.77 6.78
N ILE A 592 20.43 4.68 5.81
CA ILE A 592 21.39 4.93 4.72
C ILE A 592 22.60 5.75 5.16
N GLY A 593 22.42 6.60 6.16
CA GLY A 593 23.45 7.50 6.70
C GLY A 593 22.96 8.26 7.93
N PRO A 594 23.82 9.09 8.55
CA PRO A 594 23.49 9.86 9.77
C PRO A 594 22.34 10.85 9.57
N ASP A 595 22.10 11.28 8.34
CA ASP A 595 21.02 12.19 7.97
C ASP A 595 19.65 11.50 7.80
N SER A 596 19.58 10.16 7.90
CA SER A 596 18.30 9.43 7.80
C SER A 596 17.37 9.80 8.96
N ARG A 597 16.06 9.87 8.72
CA ARG A 597 15.08 10.10 9.77
C ARG A 597 15.04 8.97 10.80
N CYS A 598 15.13 7.74 10.32
CA CYS A 598 15.10 6.53 11.11
C CYS A 598 16.43 5.80 10.97
N ARG A 599 16.97 5.29 12.09
CA ARG A 599 18.24 4.55 12.11
C ARG A 599 18.15 3.18 11.47
N ASP A 600 16.99 2.53 11.61
CA ASP A 600 16.69 1.22 11.06
C ASP A 600 15.19 1.06 10.76
N TRP A 601 14.77 -0.13 10.32
CA TRP A 601 13.41 -0.44 9.90
C TRP A 601 12.39 -0.53 11.05
N GLY A 602 12.87 -0.68 12.28
CA GLY A 602 12.07 -0.76 13.50
C GLY A 602 12.07 0.52 14.33
N ASP A 603 12.86 1.53 13.95
CA ASP A 603 13.06 2.81 14.66
C ASP A 603 11.82 3.73 14.56
N ALA A 604 10.76 3.34 15.24
CA ALA A 604 9.52 4.10 15.39
C ALA A 604 9.17 4.31 16.88
N PRO A 605 8.62 5.47 17.26
CA PRO A 605 8.18 5.70 18.64
C PRO A 605 7.10 4.71 19.08
N VAL A 606 7.27 4.14 20.27
CA VAL A 606 6.29 3.20 20.85
C VAL A 606 4.96 3.92 21.09
N GLY A 607 3.86 3.37 20.54
CA GLY A 607 2.52 3.94 20.65
C GLY A 607 2.26 5.18 19.78
N ALA A 608 3.24 5.61 18.98
CA ALA A 608 3.10 6.72 18.05
C ALA A 608 3.91 6.43 16.77
N ILE A 609 3.71 5.24 16.19
CA ILE A 609 4.51 4.82 15.03
C ILE A 609 4.30 5.72 13.80
N HIS A 610 3.19 6.46 13.73
CA HIS A 610 2.93 7.46 12.69
C HIS A 610 3.82 8.72 12.79
N ALA A 611 4.43 8.99 13.95
CA ALA A 611 5.22 10.20 14.15
C ALA A 611 6.51 10.25 13.30
N VAL A 612 6.90 9.12 12.71
CA VAL A 612 8.04 9.07 11.77
C VAL A 612 7.83 9.98 10.55
N TYR A 613 6.57 10.26 10.18
CA TYR A 613 6.23 11.09 9.02
C TYR A 613 6.21 12.60 9.30
N ASP A 614 6.14 13.01 10.58
CA ASP A 614 5.83 14.40 10.96
C ASP A 614 6.85 15.42 10.45
N GLU A 615 8.14 15.19 10.74
CA GLU A 615 9.19 16.11 10.33
C GLU A 615 9.35 16.19 8.81
N VAL A 616 9.19 15.06 8.11
CA VAL A 616 9.23 15.01 6.64
C VAL A 616 8.08 15.84 6.05
N LEU A 617 6.88 15.75 6.64
CA LEU A 617 5.74 16.56 6.21
C LEU A 617 5.97 18.05 6.46
N ASP A 618 6.55 18.42 7.60
CA ASP A 618 6.82 19.83 7.92
C ASP A 618 7.87 20.43 6.96
N GLU A 619 8.94 19.70 6.66
CA GLU A 619 9.94 20.11 5.66
C GLU A 619 9.31 20.25 4.25
N LEU A 620 8.48 19.29 3.82
CA LEU A 620 7.79 19.39 2.52
C LEU A 620 6.79 20.55 2.46
N ARG A 621 6.11 20.87 3.57
CA ARG A 621 5.20 22.03 3.63
C ARG A 621 5.96 23.34 3.49
N GLU A 622 7.16 23.45 4.06
CA GLU A 622 8.04 24.61 3.82
C GLU A 622 8.42 24.73 2.34
N ILE A 623 8.79 23.62 1.70
CA ILE A 623 9.08 23.57 0.25
C ILE A 623 7.83 23.94 -0.57
N LEU A 624 6.64 23.50 -0.18
CA LEU A 624 5.38 23.87 -0.85
C LEU A 624 5.08 25.37 -0.77
N VAL A 625 5.36 26.01 0.37
CA VAL A 625 5.21 27.47 0.50
C VAL A 625 6.16 28.20 -0.44
N ARG A 626 7.41 27.73 -0.55
CA ARG A 626 8.43 28.30 -1.45
C ARG A 626 8.05 28.09 -2.92
N THR A 627 7.65 26.90 -3.33
CA THR A 627 7.22 26.63 -4.71
C THR A 627 5.95 27.39 -5.10
N ARG A 628 5.01 27.60 -4.17
CA ARG A 628 3.84 28.47 -4.41
C ARG A 628 4.25 29.90 -4.73
N SER A 629 5.31 30.43 -4.10
CA SER A 629 5.81 31.77 -4.40
C SER A 629 6.36 31.89 -5.83
N LEU A 630 6.92 30.80 -6.40
CA LEU A 630 7.36 30.76 -7.79
C LEU A 630 6.19 30.83 -8.80
N ILE A 631 4.99 30.42 -8.37
CA ILE A 631 3.79 30.41 -9.21
C ILE A 631 3.07 31.76 -9.20
N VAL A 632 3.01 32.43 -8.05
CA VAL A 632 2.20 33.64 -7.85
C VAL A 632 2.93 34.93 -8.29
N ILE A 633 4.27 34.92 -8.33
CA ILE A 633 5.08 36.07 -8.78
C ILE A 633 5.19 36.05 -10.32
N ASP A 634 5.27 37.23 -10.96
CA ASP A 634 5.48 37.34 -12.41
C ASP A 634 6.81 36.66 -12.82
N TRP A 635 6.70 35.43 -13.30
CA TRP A 635 7.81 34.58 -13.70
C TRP A 635 8.69 35.23 -14.78
N ARG A 636 8.15 36.16 -15.59
CA ARG A 636 8.93 36.91 -16.58
C ARG A 636 9.94 37.82 -15.87
N PHE A 637 9.53 38.47 -14.80
CA PHE A 637 10.38 39.34 -14.00
C PHE A 637 11.50 38.54 -13.32
N ASN A 638 11.18 37.37 -12.74
CA ASN A 638 12.18 36.49 -12.13
C ASN A 638 13.20 35.98 -13.16
N ARG A 639 12.77 35.57 -14.35
CA ARG A 639 13.67 35.12 -15.42
C ARG A 639 14.59 36.23 -15.90
N GLU A 640 14.08 37.44 -16.11
CA GLU A 640 14.90 38.58 -16.53
C GLU A 640 15.97 38.90 -15.48
N ILE A 641 15.60 38.88 -14.19
CA ILE A 641 16.55 39.10 -13.09
C ILE A 641 17.61 37.99 -13.04
N HIS A 642 17.21 36.71 -13.07
CA HIS A 642 18.17 35.60 -13.05
C HIS A 642 19.10 35.61 -14.27
N GLY A 643 18.57 35.90 -15.47
CA GLY A 643 19.37 36.03 -16.69
C GLY A 643 20.32 37.24 -16.67
N VAL A 644 19.99 38.32 -15.96
CA VAL A 644 20.89 39.46 -15.74
C VAL A 644 21.96 39.10 -14.70
N ILE A 645 21.58 38.51 -13.57
CA ILE A 645 22.52 38.07 -12.52
C ILE A 645 23.54 37.08 -13.09
N ARG A 646 23.10 36.11 -13.90
CA ARG A 646 24.00 35.13 -14.52
C ARG A 646 24.95 35.76 -15.53
N ARG A 647 24.47 36.71 -16.35
CA ARG A 647 25.35 37.47 -17.26
C ARG A 647 26.41 38.25 -16.49
N LEU A 648 26.05 38.80 -15.33
CA LEU A 648 26.98 39.48 -14.45
C LEU A 648 27.94 38.52 -13.73
N SER A 649 27.49 37.33 -13.33
CA SER A 649 28.30 36.36 -12.57
C SER A 649 29.24 35.52 -13.43
N THR A 650 28.87 35.23 -14.68
CA THR A 650 29.67 34.44 -15.64
C THR A 650 30.64 35.29 -16.46
N GLY A 651 30.63 36.63 -16.28
CA GLY A 651 31.51 37.55 -17.01
C GLY A 651 31.18 37.71 -18.49
N LEU A 652 30.05 37.15 -18.96
CA LEU A 652 29.52 37.33 -20.32
C LEU A 652 28.83 38.70 -20.43
N ALA A 653 29.61 39.77 -20.32
CA ALA A 653 29.18 41.12 -20.69
C ALA A 653 29.03 41.16 -22.22
N GLY A 654 27.78 41.07 -22.70
CA GLY A 654 27.44 41.34 -24.08
C GLY A 654 27.90 42.74 -24.48
N GLY A 655 28.76 42.81 -25.49
CA GLY A 655 29.10 44.06 -26.17
C GLY A 655 27.85 44.75 -26.75
N PRO A 656 27.87 46.08 -26.91
CA PRO A 656 26.69 46.84 -27.26
C PRO A 656 26.12 46.41 -28.62
N VAL A 657 24.80 46.17 -28.63
CA VAL A 657 23.99 45.97 -29.83
C VAL A 657 24.20 47.16 -30.77
N GLY A 658 24.83 46.91 -31.91
CA GLY A 658 25.08 47.90 -32.94
C GLY A 658 23.77 48.48 -33.44
N ALA A 659 23.59 49.79 -33.22
CA ALA A 659 22.55 50.57 -33.86
C ALA A 659 22.70 50.50 -35.39
N GLY A 660 21.79 49.78 -36.03
CA GLY A 660 21.69 49.73 -37.48
C GLY A 660 21.40 51.13 -38.04
N ARG A 661 22.40 51.71 -38.73
CA ARG A 661 22.20 52.85 -39.62
C ARG A 661 21.27 52.44 -40.75
N GLY A 662 20.10 53.06 -40.83
CA GLY A 662 19.29 53.05 -42.04
C GLY A 662 20.05 53.73 -43.18
N SER A 663 20.33 52.99 -44.26
CA SER A 663 20.66 53.57 -45.55
C SER A 663 19.38 53.70 -46.37
N ARG A 664 19.10 54.93 -46.78
CA ARG A 664 18.24 55.22 -47.92
C ARG A 664 18.93 54.74 -49.18
N ARG A 665 18.29 53.86 -49.95
CA ARG A 665 18.00 54.03 -51.37
C ARG A 665 17.02 52.98 -51.83
#